data_AF-A0A836Q1E4-F1
#
_entry.id   AF-A0A836Q1E4-F1
#
_cell.length_a   1.000
_cell.length_b   1.000
_cell.length_c   1.000
_cell.angle_alpha   90.00
_cell.angle_beta   90.00
_cell.angle_gamma   90.00
#
_symmetry.space_group_name_H-M   'P 1'
#
loop_
_entity.id
_entity.type
_entity.pdbx_description
1 polymer ?
#
loop_
_entity_poly.entity_id
_entity_poly.type
_entity_poly.pdbx_seq_one_letter_code
_entity_poly.pdbx_strand_id
1 'polypeptide(L)'
;MKTPTRPAGVPDEAIWVEKEKTWQLGTSDKRGVIKKVQVPVGEWRYWRADGTLVCVAGFDSEGRQHGMLERYHNDGTLASRGQWKHGSRHGHFVYFNSENETDECFPAADEVWRYEFDSTANWQEENKHWFLKDGTECTSDGRPLSEAFDLDTIFDAAEPSTFLKDHAVEIRSLLNEQEEITNTEDPLEIQAVWGVQNEEIDAFVNRAAEGGSGFRPATSSRTFEDNMWFKMIAHPWDNCCEELAAAFMGAVKIGYFGDSDHVYSTLFQPSREEPKPNGIFLWSHDTHYVDEVLSLSINEFAYRVALAASFEQERISVKAAAKAWKKLAGKCYVGWCAGDGLEEAINYVDEAGGSDEDTADDGNSDGRNSDDSVDESEDSASDEMVRGNFECALDPQYSITSPFWRAQWIVELLNEDERRNWSDIKETFRPGWNKPLTEERYASLKESGNTRLPQTALYLLWRLFWFKQTDRLRECCDLYRNHNARIVRDLVVFLEELEAGRKDIYCIKDIHAVREEFLKLDLIPEREEERNQEKALNAVAEVKRLETVSAEVNELAKEGLEKLLEKAWQCVTDIGALEKFEAAARTLPGHELEWRCLDFVRNYEFRRGDTEAEEEAVGVGIWLGQNGCETLQPFIWGALYSESYLRTANLLTSIGRTTGALDKRLEACCLKQLEIVEEYHFKRALAVKLLEQLKSEAAIPALCKLIDEYFEELADKHDFEARLATIPWVECLTATAEALGALVEVDTKKNENERTVRQVLHKLLVHSLKNYEEKTAVASLNALVAWGETHLLPQISSMLANDTPSQIAALQAVEALASKWKSADRKSFVTMYFRNPSDDNNSVTLMYYRAAHALHAADPKLGKTEPIEKALAEARQLYTYGGDLWNQFRILDCQTVGKFPQLDINSIKHFLQSVNTDVREAAEAAFVSRGVPFEEHHPIEWPIIWKTLSESGLDMQIGPSETATANKKMADASIKIAKLMLADNAICFGPPAAWLWQHPSKEAAEVLAQVVEKKLKAVPAIESGEYLPSEYTWLMRALVKHASYPPCTALISRCLAHENRDIGGALLSDFDSMPIEFAPELLKIAEERDGWQRYSIAKWAIANKDLAEIAEAMKATGVTAKKLKSWTS
;
A
#
# COMPACT_ATOMS: atom_id res chain seq x y z
N MET A 1 -48.12 15.14 -3.51
CA MET A 1 -48.86 16.42 -3.43
C MET A 1 -49.84 16.45 -4.61
N LYS A 2 -50.50 17.56 -4.97
CA LYS A 2 -51.26 17.61 -6.24
C LYS A 2 -50.27 17.82 -7.39
N THR A 3 -50.37 17.02 -8.45
CA THR A 3 -49.63 17.23 -9.70
C THR A 3 -49.82 18.67 -10.18
N PRO A 4 -48.73 19.41 -10.50
CA PRO A 4 -48.85 20.78 -10.97
C PRO A 4 -49.65 20.83 -12.28
N THR A 5 -50.32 21.95 -12.53
CA THR A 5 -50.98 22.17 -13.82
C THR A 5 -49.92 22.28 -14.90
N ARG A 6 -50.04 21.47 -15.98
CA ARG A 6 -49.07 21.45 -17.07
C ARG A 6 -48.91 22.86 -17.67
N PRO A 7 -47.69 23.43 -17.68
CA PRO A 7 -47.42 24.73 -18.29
C PRO A 7 -47.54 24.69 -19.81
N ALA A 8 -47.82 25.84 -20.43
CA ALA A 8 -48.02 25.94 -21.89
C ALA A 8 -46.77 25.60 -22.73
N GLY A 9 -45.57 25.70 -22.15
CA GLY A 9 -44.31 25.37 -22.81
C GLY A 9 -43.93 23.88 -22.79
N VAL A 10 -44.68 23.06 -22.04
CA VAL A 10 -44.41 21.61 -21.90
C VAL A 10 -45.27 20.83 -22.89
N PRO A 11 -44.68 19.96 -23.75
CA PRO A 11 -45.44 19.15 -24.70
C PRO A 11 -46.53 18.30 -24.05
N ASP A 12 -47.59 18.00 -24.81
CA ASP A 12 -48.73 17.26 -24.29
C ASP A 12 -48.40 15.80 -23.91
N GLU A 13 -47.35 15.27 -24.51
CA GLU A 13 -46.82 13.92 -24.29
C GLU A 13 -45.92 13.84 -23.05
N ALA A 14 -45.46 14.97 -22.50
CA ALA A 14 -44.57 14.96 -21.34
C ALA A 14 -45.32 14.55 -20.06
N ILE A 15 -44.64 13.77 -19.22
CA ILE A 15 -45.19 13.15 -18.01
C ILE A 15 -44.54 13.80 -16.79
N TRP A 16 -45.36 14.19 -15.81
CA TRP A 16 -44.87 14.70 -14.53
C TRP A 16 -44.32 13.57 -13.65
N VAL A 17 -43.08 13.69 -13.22
CA VAL A 17 -42.40 12.76 -12.30
C VAL A 17 -42.28 13.42 -10.93
N GLU A 18 -43.22 13.09 -10.03
CA GLU A 18 -43.34 13.71 -8.69
C GLU A 18 -42.06 13.63 -7.86
N LYS A 19 -41.29 12.53 -7.97
CA LYS A 19 -40.05 12.33 -7.21
C LYS A 19 -38.99 13.38 -7.57
N GLU A 20 -38.90 13.71 -8.85
CA GLU A 20 -37.89 14.63 -9.39
C GLU A 20 -38.45 16.04 -9.55
N LYS A 21 -39.77 16.21 -9.41
CA LYS A 21 -40.49 17.47 -9.65
C LYS A 21 -40.21 18.05 -11.03
N THR A 22 -40.12 17.18 -12.03
CA THR A 22 -39.88 17.54 -13.43
C THR A 22 -40.93 16.93 -14.35
N TRP A 23 -41.20 17.59 -15.48
CA TRP A 23 -41.84 16.98 -16.62
C TRP A 23 -40.78 16.29 -17.47
N GLN A 24 -41.08 15.11 -18.01
CA GLN A 24 -40.13 14.31 -18.79
C GLN A 24 -40.77 13.84 -20.08
N LEU A 25 -40.02 13.90 -21.18
CA LEU A 25 -40.41 13.38 -22.49
C LEU A 25 -39.23 12.65 -23.10
N GLY A 26 -39.45 11.41 -23.49
CA GLY A 26 -38.46 10.61 -24.19
C GLY A 26 -39.02 9.22 -24.47
N THR A 27 -38.26 8.42 -25.20
CA THR A 27 -38.61 7.02 -25.42
C THR A 27 -37.93 6.17 -24.36
N SER A 28 -38.67 5.27 -23.72
CA SER A 28 -38.09 4.28 -22.81
C SER A 28 -38.19 2.89 -23.41
N ASP A 29 -37.12 2.09 -23.29
CA ASP A 29 -37.20 0.65 -23.48
C ASP A 29 -37.45 -0.05 -22.14
N LYS A 30 -37.99 -1.27 -22.15
CA LYS A 30 -38.26 -2.05 -20.93
C LYS A 30 -37.18 -3.10 -20.74
N ARG A 31 -36.26 -2.86 -19.81
CA ARG A 31 -35.12 -3.75 -19.53
C ARG A 31 -35.06 -4.17 -18.06
N GLY A 32 -34.36 -5.26 -17.79
CA GLY A 32 -34.19 -5.79 -16.44
C GLY A 32 -34.85 -7.15 -16.20
N VAL A 33 -34.14 -7.91 -15.37
CA VAL A 33 -34.29 -9.30 -14.94
C VAL A 33 -35.63 -9.50 -14.22
N ILE A 34 -35.75 -8.91 -13.04
CA ILE A 34 -36.86 -9.09 -12.08
C ILE A 34 -37.97 -8.07 -12.29
N LYS A 35 -37.62 -6.80 -12.38
CA LYS A 35 -38.56 -5.75 -12.73
C LYS A 35 -38.11 -5.20 -14.08
N LYS A 36 -39.03 -5.17 -15.04
CA LYS A 36 -38.85 -4.39 -16.26
C LYS A 36 -38.82 -2.92 -15.84
N VAL A 37 -37.62 -2.39 -15.65
CA VAL A 37 -37.37 -0.96 -15.47
C VAL A 37 -37.48 -0.31 -16.84
N GLN A 38 -38.11 0.86 -16.89
CA GLN A 38 -38.05 1.70 -18.07
C GLN A 38 -36.68 2.36 -18.10
N VAL A 39 -35.84 1.97 -19.06
CA VAL A 39 -34.56 2.62 -19.31
C VAL A 39 -34.75 3.66 -20.41
N PRO A 40 -34.21 4.88 -20.26
CA PRO A 40 -34.28 5.89 -21.32
C PRO A 40 -33.50 5.44 -22.56
N VAL A 41 -34.01 5.69 -23.76
CA VAL A 41 -33.28 5.45 -25.03
C VAL A 41 -33.53 6.64 -25.96
N GLY A 42 -32.48 7.07 -26.66
CA GLY A 42 -32.53 8.22 -27.57
C GLY A 42 -32.56 9.55 -26.81
N GLU A 43 -33.11 10.59 -27.44
CA GLU A 43 -33.20 11.92 -26.84
C GLU A 43 -34.30 11.98 -25.76
N TRP A 44 -33.94 12.58 -24.63
CA TRP A 44 -34.82 12.89 -23.52
C TRP A 44 -34.78 14.37 -23.22
N ARG A 45 -35.94 14.92 -22.86
CA ARG A 45 -36.11 16.31 -22.48
C ARG A 45 -36.77 16.39 -21.11
N TYR A 46 -36.27 17.30 -20.29
CA TYR A 46 -36.69 17.51 -18.92
C TYR A 46 -37.10 18.97 -18.74
N TRP A 47 -38.24 19.24 -18.09
CA TRP A 47 -38.70 20.59 -17.76
C TRP A 47 -38.98 20.74 -16.27
N ARG A 48 -38.80 21.94 -15.74
CA ARG A 48 -39.16 22.30 -14.36
C ARG A 48 -40.68 22.37 -14.19
N ALA A 49 -41.15 22.52 -12.95
CA ALA A 49 -42.57 22.64 -12.63
C ALA A 49 -43.28 23.80 -13.35
N ASP A 50 -42.56 24.89 -13.63
CA ASP A 50 -43.05 26.08 -14.33
C ASP A 50 -43.00 25.97 -15.86
N GLY A 51 -42.37 24.91 -16.38
CA GLY A 51 -42.31 24.58 -17.81
C GLY A 51 -41.07 25.08 -18.52
N THR A 52 -40.10 25.67 -17.80
CA THR A 52 -38.78 25.98 -18.34
C THR A 52 -38.00 24.69 -18.61
N LEU A 53 -37.24 24.65 -19.71
CA LEU A 53 -36.43 23.49 -20.06
C LEU A 53 -35.24 23.40 -19.11
N VAL A 54 -34.98 22.21 -18.58
CA VAL A 54 -33.83 21.91 -17.70
C VAL A 54 -32.70 21.31 -18.51
N CYS A 55 -33.01 20.29 -19.31
CA CYS A 55 -31.99 19.44 -19.91
C CYS A 55 -32.51 18.74 -21.16
N VAL A 56 -31.62 18.58 -22.14
CA VAL A 56 -31.72 17.67 -23.27
C VAL A 56 -30.56 16.68 -23.17
N ALA A 57 -30.86 15.39 -23.05
CA ALA A 57 -29.86 14.34 -22.89
C ALA A 57 -30.10 13.20 -23.88
N GLY A 58 -29.04 12.75 -24.54
CA GLY A 58 -29.07 11.52 -25.34
C GLY A 58 -28.74 10.29 -24.50
N PHE A 59 -29.41 9.18 -24.80
CA PHE A 59 -29.16 7.87 -24.20
C PHE A 59 -28.94 6.81 -25.29
N ASP A 60 -27.94 5.96 -25.11
CA ASP A 60 -27.70 4.82 -25.99
C ASP A 60 -28.77 3.75 -25.82
N SER A 61 -28.62 2.65 -26.58
CA SER A 61 -29.57 1.56 -26.48
C SER A 61 -29.60 0.95 -25.07
N GLU A 62 -28.53 1.01 -24.30
CA GLU A 62 -28.40 0.44 -22.95
C GLU A 62 -28.96 1.35 -21.84
N GLY A 63 -29.36 2.58 -22.19
CA GLY A 63 -29.84 3.58 -21.25
C GLY A 63 -28.73 4.31 -20.53
N ARG A 64 -27.50 4.22 -21.04
CA ARG A 64 -26.38 5.04 -20.60
C ARG A 64 -26.37 6.33 -21.41
N GLN A 65 -25.91 7.41 -20.79
CA GLN A 65 -25.86 8.70 -21.46
C GLN A 65 -24.90 8.65 -22.67
N HIS A 66 -25.35 9.12 -23.83
CA HIS A 66 -24.60 9.03 -25.07
C HIS A 66 -25.02 10.14 -26.03
N GLY A 67 -24.03 10.80 -26.63
CA GLY A 67 -24.23 11.98 -27.48
C GLY A 67 -24.16 13.28 -26.69
N MET A 68 -24.78 14.32 -27.22
CA MET A 68 -24.75 15.66 -26.60
C MET A 68 -25.68 15.71 -25.38
N LEU A 69 -25.17 16.26 -24.29
CA LEU A 69 -25.93 16.75 -23.15
C LEU A 69 -25.97 18.27 -23.24
N GLU A 70 -27.15 18.86 -23.07
CA GLU A 70 -27.32 20.30 -22.89
C GLU A 70 -28.18 20.55 -21.66
N ARG A 71 -27.75 21.46 -20.79
CA ARG A 71 -28.51 21.91 -19.62
C ARG A 71 -28.77 23.41 -19.73
N TYR A 72 -29.84 23.86 -19.11
CA TYR A 72 -30.38 25.20 -19.28
C TYR A 72 -30.71 25.83 -17.93
N HIS A 73 -30.38 27.11 -17.78
CA HIS A 73 -30.77 27.93 -16.64
C HIS A 73 -32.29 28.14 -16.58
N ASN A 74 -32.77 28.70 -15.46
CA ASN A 74 -34.19 29.03 -15.27
C ASN A 74 -34.74 30.00 -16.32
N ASP A 75 -33.91 30.89 -16.85
CA ASP A 75 -34.28 31.86 -17.88
C ASP A 75 -34.28 31.28 -19.31
N GLY A 76 -33.87 30.01 -19.46
CA GLY A 76 -33.78 29.30 -20.74
C GLY A 76 -32.47 29.51 -21.50
N THR A 77 -31.50 30.24 -20.94
CA THR A 77 -30.13 30.30 -21.48
C THR A 77 -29.38 28.99 -21.19
N LEU A 78 -28.35 28.70 -21.99
CA LEU A 78 -27.58 27.45 -21.87
C LEU A 78 -26.69 27.53 -20.62
N ALA A 79 -26.78 26.53 -19.74
CA ALA A 79 -25.98 26.42 -18.53
C ALA A 79 -24.75 25.53 -18.73
N SER A 80 -24.91 24.44 -19.47
CA SER A 80 -23.77 23.62 -19.86
C SER A 80 -24.06 22.79 -21.10
N ARG A 81 -23.01 22.39 -21.80
CA ARG A 81 -23.07 21.39 -22.87
C ARG A 81 -21.81 20.52 -22.85
N GLY A 82 -21.96 19.26 -23.25
CA GLY A 82 -20.82 18.37 -23.41
C GLY A 82 -21.20 17.04 -24.01
N GLN A 83 -20.20 16.32 -24.51
CA GLN A 83 -20.40 15.03 -25.16
C GLN A 83 -20.24 13.88 -24.15
N TRP A 84 -21.09 12.87 -24.31
CA TRP A 84 -21.08 11.66 -23.52
C TRP A 84 -20.94 10.45 -24.43
N LYS A 85 -20.19 9.45 -23.98
CA LYS A 85 -20.01 8.19 -24.70
C LYS A 85 -20.18 7.04 -23.72
N HIS A 86 -21.31 6.34 -23.83
CA HIS A 86 -21.62 5.13 -23.04
C HIS A 86 -21.57 5.33 -21.52
N GLY A 87 -22.06 6.48 -21.04
CA GLY A 87 -22.12 6.80 -19.60
C GLY A 87 -20.89 7.52 -19.07
N SER A 88 -19.87 7.74 -19.90
CA SER A 88 -18.68 8.54 -19.56
C SER A 88 -18.70 9.90 -20.25
N ARG A 89 -18.23 10.94 -19.56
CA ARG A 89 -17.87 12.21 -20.21
C ARG A 89 -16.80 11.95 -21.27
N HIS A 90 -16.95 12.56 -22.44
CA HIS A 90 -16.00 12.40 -23.53
C HIS A 90 -16.03 13.60 -24.47
N GLY A 91 -14.88 14.17 -24.82
CA GLY A 91 -14.75 15.36 -25.67
C GLY A 91 -14.93 16.67 -24.91
N HIS A 92 -15.31 17.72 -25.63
CA HIS A 92 -15.30 19.09 -25.12
C HIS A 92 -16.55 19.44 -24.30
N PHE A 93 -16.34 19.97 -23.10
CA PHE A 93 -17.37 20.47 -22.20
C PHE A 93 -17.29 21.99 -22.07
N VAL A 94 -18.45 22.62 -21.99
CA VAL A 94 -18.58 24.06 -21.77
C VAL A 94 -19.66 24.31 -20.73
N TYR A 95 -19.34 25.10 -19.71
CA TYR A 95 -20.26 25.62 -18.70
C TYR A 95 -20.38 27.12 -18.87
N PHE A 96 -21.56 27.66 -18.59
CA PHE A 96 -21.85 29.09 -18.63
C PHE A 96 -22.49 29.52 -17.31
N ASN A 97 -22.18 30.74 -16.90
CA ASN A 97 -22.80 31.40 -15.76
C ASN A 97 -24.08 32.14 -16.20
N SER A 98 -24.90 32.59 -15.25
CA SER A 98 -26.14 33.33 -15.50
C SER A 98 -26.21 34.63 -14.71
N GLU A 99 -26.85 35.65 -15.30
CA GLU A 99 -27.19 36.88 -14.57
C GLU A 99 -28.46 36.73 -13.71
N ASN A 100 -29.19 35.63 -13.90
CA ASN A 100 -30.44 35.35 -13.22
C ASN A 100 -30.26 34.25 -12.18
N GLU A 101 -31.10 34.26 -11.14
CA GLU A 101 -31.12 33.21 -10.13
C GLU A 101 -31.40 31.84 -10.80
N THR A 102 -30.45 30.92 -10.64
CA THR A 102 -30.44 29.61 -11.29
C THR A 102 -30.25 28.49 -10.26
N ASP A 103 -30.84 27.34 -10.52
CA ASP A 103 -30.63 26.10 -9.75
C ASP A 103 -29.48 25.24 -10.30
N GLU A 104 -28.94 25.59 -11.46
CA GLU A 104 -27.75 24.97 -12.05
C GLU A 104 -26.47 25.42 -11.34
N CYS A 105 -25.57 24.47 -11.04
CA CYS A 105 -24.27 24.75 -10.45
C CYS A 105 -23.26 25.17 -11.51
N PHE A 106 -22.45 26.20 -11.21
CA PHE A 106 -21.33 26.64 -12.03
C PHE A 106 -20.00 26.37 -11.29
N PRO A 107 -19.01 25.70 -11.89
CA PRO A 107 -17.82 25.20 -11.19
C PRO A 107 -16.65 26.22 -11.16
N ALA A 108 -16.93 27.51 -10.96
CA ALA A 108 -15.89 28.55 -10.85
C ALA A 108 -16.41 29.76 -10.05
N ALA A 109 -15.55 30.76 -9.82
CA ALA A 109 -15.91 32.01 -9.14
C ALA A 109 -17.00 32.79 -9.90
N ASP A 110 -17.71 33.68 -9.20
CA ASP A 110 -18.83 34.46 -9.74
C ASP A 110 -18.40 35.37 -10.91
N GLU A 111 -17.14 35.81 -10.92
CA GLU A 111 -16.52 36.63 -11.96
C GLU A 111 -16.31 35.86 -13.27
N VAL A 112 -16.19 34.53 -13.21
CA VAL A 112 -16.04 33.67 -14.38
C VAL A 112 -17.41 33.47 -15.04
N TRP A 113 -17.45 33.68 -16.35
CA TRP A 113 -18.69 33.55 -17.15
C TRP A 113 -18.76 32.24 -17.91
N ARG A 114 -17.63 31.68 -18.31
CA ARG A 114 -17.56 30.45 -19.10
C ARG A 114 -16.36 29.62 -18.69
N TYR A 115 -16.56 28.32 -18.52
CA TYR A 115 -15.52 27.33 -18.23
C TYR A 115 -15.55 26.24 -19.30
N GLU A 116 -14.40 25.92 -19.89
CA GLU A 116 -14.24 24.94 -20.95
C GLU A 116 -13.13 23.94 -20.59
N PHE A 117 -13.33 22.66 -20.93
CA PHE A 117 -12.31 21.62 -20.78
C PHE A 117 -12.58 20.46 -21.73
N ASP A 118 -11.56 19.64 -21.96
CA ASP A 118 -11.66 18.38 -22.69
C ASP A 118 -11.65 17.20 -21.72
N SER A 119 -12.41 16.15 -22.04
CA SER A 119 -12.52 14.95 -21.21
C SER A 119 -12.21 13.73 -22.06
N THR A 120 -11.13 13.02 -21.73
CA THR A 120 -10.69 11.79 -22.40
C THR A 120 -11.37 10.57 -21.78
N ALA A 121 -11.47 10.54 -20.45
CA ALA A 121 -12.24 9.57 -19.66
C ALA A 121 -13.13 10.24 -18.59
N ASN A 122 -14.04 9.45 -18.01
CA ASN A 122 -15.01 9.95 -17.04
C ASN A 122 -14.30 10.62 -15.85
N TRP A 123 -14.65 11.88 -15.57
CA TRP A 123 -14.09 12.71 -14.49
C TRP A 123 -12.67 13.22 -14.67
N GLN A 124 -12.02 12.97 -15.81
CA GLN A 124 -10.79 13.66 -16.19
C GLN A 124 -11.13 14.95 -16.95
N GLU A 125 -10.46 16.04 -16.58
CA GLU A 125 -10.60 17.38 -17.16
C GLU A 125 -9.22 17.91 -17.57
N GLU A 126 -8.99 17.98 -18.87
CA GLU A 126 -7.77 18.48 -19.51
C GLU A 126 -8.07 19.80 -20.25
N ASN A 127 -7.03 20.57 -20.62
CA ASN A 127 -7.17 21.82 -21.38
C ASN A 127 -8.22 22.77 -20.78
N LYS A 128 -8.08 23.06 -19.48
CA LYS A 128 -9.02 23.92 -18.77
C LYS A 128 -8.83 25.38 -19.19
N HIS A 129 -9.92 26.04 -19.57
CA HIS A 129 -9.95 27.45 -19.93
C HIS A 129 -11.13 28.15 -19.26
N TRP A 130 -10.89 29.33 -18.70
CA TRP A 130 -11.90 30.16 -18.08
C TRP A 130 -12.01 31.48 -18.83
N PHE A 131 -13.21 32.03 -18.91
CA PHE A 131 -13.47 33.27 -19.62
C PHE A 131 -14.42 34.18 -18.87
N LEU A 132 -14.14 35.47 -18.96
CA LEU A 132 -15.03 36.55 -18.59
C LEU A 132 -16.19 36.68 -19.58
N LYS A 133 -17.18 37.48 -19.19
CA LYS A 133 -18.41 37.68 -19.97
C LYS A 133 -18.18 38.27 -21.37
N ASP A 134 -17.11 39.05 -21.54
CA ASP A 134 -16.74 39.63 -22.83
C ASP A 134 -15.91 38.68 -23.71
N GLY A 135 -15.62 37.46 -23.22
CA GLY A 135 -14.81 36.44 -23.90
C GLY A 135 -13.31 36.54 -23.62
N THR A 136 -12.87 37.47 -22.75
CA THR A 136 -11.48 37.53 -22.31
C THR A 136 -11.14 36.30 -21.49
N GLU A 137 -10.05 35.62 -21.83
CA GLU A 137 -9.57 34.49 -21.06
C GLU A 137 -9.04 34.95 -19.68
N CYS A 138 -9.38 34.20 -18.65
CA CYS A 138 -9.06 34.52 -17.26
C CYS A 138 -8.62 33.28 -16.48
N THR A 139 -8.16 33.53 -15.26
CA THR A 139 -7.95 32.51 -14.22
C THR A 139 -9.27 31.95 -13.71
N SER A 140 -9.21 30.88 -12.92
CA SER A 140 -10.38 30.24 -12.29
C SER A 140 -11.12 31.14 -11.29
N ASP A 141 -10.47 32.19 -10.79
CA ASP A 141 -11.04 33.25 -9.96
C ASP A 141 -11.46 34.52 -10.74
N GLY A 142 -11.34 34.51 -12.08
CA GLY A 142 -11.85 35.60 -12.93
C GLY A 142 -10.91 36.79 -13.13
N ARG A 143 -9.59 36.64 -12.92
CA ARG A 143 -8.61 37.67 -13.30
C ARG A 143 -8.18 37.48 -14.76
N PRO A 144 -8.20 38.53 -15.61
CA PRO A 144 -7.74 38.42 -16.99
C PRO A 144 -6.31 37.87 -17.06
N LEU A 145 -6.04 36.91 -17.96
CA LEU A 145 -4.69 36.32 -18.06
C LEU A 145 -3.59 37.35 -18.36
N SER A 146 -3.93 38.47 -19.01
CA SER A 146 -3.01 39.59 -19.24
C SER A 146 -2.54 40.31 -17.97
N GLU A 147 -3.27 40.14 -16.87
CA GLU A 147 -3.04 40.78 -15.57
C GLU A 147 -2.79 39.74 -14.46
N ALA A 148 -3.05 38.46 -14.71
CA ALA A 148 -2.97 37.39 -13.73
C ALA A 148 -1.54 37.00 -13.36
N PHE A 149 -0.61 36.99 -14.32
CA PHE A 149 0.76 36.49 -14.14
C PHE A 149 1.74 37.57 -13.68
N ASP A 150 1.35 38.37 -12.71
CA ASP A 150 2.14 39.50 -12.20
C ASP A 150 3.38 39.07 -11.40
N LEU A 151 3.46 37.81 -10.95
CA LEU A 151 4.61 37.26 -10.23
C LEU A 151 5.68 36.64 -11.14
N ASP A 152 5.45 36.49 -12.45
CA ASP A 152 6.41 35.87 -13.39
C ASP A 152 7.79 36.54 -13.32
N THR A 153 7.82 37.87 -13.41
CA THR A 153 9.07 38.64 -13.41
C THR A 153 9.79 38.60 -12.06
N ILE A 154 9.02 38.48 -10.97
CA ILE A 154 9.55 38.42 -9.60
C ILE A 154 10.23 37.06 -9.37
N PHE A 155 9.59 35.95 -9.75
CA PHE A 155 10.19 34.62 -9.65
C PHE A 155 11.34 34.38 -10.64
N ASP A 156 11.33 35.03 -11.81
CA ASP A 156 12.47 35.02 -12.73
C ASP A 156 13.70 35.68 -12.05
N ALA A 157 13.52 36.76 -11.29
CA ALA A 157 14.59 37.46 -10.57
C ALA A 157 14.96 36.85 -9.20
N ALA A 158 14.02 36.18 -8.53
CA ALA A 158 14.20 35.65 -7.20
C ALA A 158 15.21 34.49 -7.16
N GLU A 159 16.06 34.47 -6.14
CA GLU A 159 17.03 33.41 -5.88
C GLU A 159 16.68 32.66 -4.58
N PRO A 160 16.56 31.31 -4.61
CA PRO A 160 16.19 30.54 -3.42
C PRO A 160 17.11 30.73 -2.21
N SER A 161 18.38 31.08 -2.42
CA SER A 161 19.37 31.23 -1.33
C SER A 161 19.26 32.56 -0.56
N THR A 162 18.60 33.57 -1.12
CA THR A 162 18.44 34.91 -0.50
C THR A 162 16.99 35.37 -0.42
N PHE A 163 16.04 34.48 -0.70
CA PHE A 163 14.63 34.78 -0.91
C PHE A 163 13.97 35.62 0.19
N LEU A 164 14.17 35.25 1.47
CA LEU A 164 13.55 35.95 2.61
C LEU A 164 13.98 37.41 2.74
N LYS A 165 15.18 37.73 2.24
CA LYS A 165 15.73 39.07 2.29
C LYS A 165 15.26 39.90 1.12
N ASP A 166 15.27 39.32 -0.08
CA ASP A 166 15.21 40.10 -1.31
C ASP A 166 13.79 40.17 -1.91
N HIS A 167 12.95 39.12 -1.78
CA HIS A 167 11.68 39.02 -2.51
C HIS A 167 10.47 38.56 -1.68
N ALA A 168 10.66 37.94 -0.51
CA ALA A 168 9.55 37.37 0.28
C ALA A 168 8.48 38.41 0.70
N VAL A 169 8.90 39.62 1.08
CA VAL A 169 7.97 40.70 1.48
C VAL A 169 7.09 41.14 0.32
N GLU A 170 7.68 41.31 -0.86
CA GLU A 170 6.98 41.74 -2.07
C GLU A 170 5.95 40.68 -2.47
N ILE A 171 6.36 39.41 -2.57
CA ILE A 171 5.44 38.30 -2.92
C ILE A 171 4.33 38.14 -1.88
N ARG A 172 4.65 38.16 -0.58
CA ARG A 172 3.62 38.07 0.48
C ARG A 172 2.60 39.22 0.36
N SER A 173 3.05 40.44 0.09
CA SER A 173 2.15 41.59 -0.05
C SER A 173 1.20 41.47 -1.25
N LEU A 174 1.63 40.78 -2.30
CA LEU A 174 0.83 40.53 -3.50
C LEU A 174 -0.14 39.36 -3.32
N LEU A 175 0.23 38.33 -2.56
CA LEU A 175 -0.62 37.15 -2.30
C LEU A 175 -1.65 37.38 -1.19
N ASN A 176 -1.31 38.14 -0.15
CA ASN A 176 -2.15 38.28 1.05
C ASN A 176 -2.67 39.72 1.21
N GLU A 177 -3.32 40.26 0.16
CA GLU A 177 -3.66 41.70 -0.08
C GLU A 177 -4.27 42.53 1.09
N GLN A 178 -4.49 41.97 2.28
CA GLN A 178 -5.12 42.60 3.44
C GLN A 178 -4.37 42.46 4.78
N GLU A 179 -3.18 41.86 4.84
CA GLU A 179 -2.41 41.76 6.10
C GLU A 179 -1.30 42.83 6.21
N GLU A 180 -1.34 43.64 7.28
CA GLU A 180 -0.17 44.43 7.67
C GLU A 180 0.96 43.49 8.07
N ILE A 181 2.07 43.51 7.33
CA ILE A 181 3.29 42.79 7.71
C ILE A 181 3.84 43.43 9.00
N THR A 182 3.52 42.84 10.14
CA THR A 182 4.12 43.23 11.42
C THR A 182 5.50 42.61 11.52
N ASN A 183 6.55 43.43 11.47
CA ASN A 183 7.90 42.99 11.80
C ASN A 183 8.06 42.93 13.32
N THR A 184 7.49 41.90 13.94
CA THR A 184 7.64 41.66 15.37
C THR A 184 9.06 41.16 15.63
N GLU A 185 9.78 41.81 16.55
CA GLU A 185 11.05 41.28 17.06
C GLU A 185 10.75 40.03 17.90
N ASP A 186 11.38 38.90 17.57
CA ASP A 186 11.23 37.61 18.25
C ASP A 186 9.77 37.09 18.31
N PRO A 187 9.09 36.85 17.16
CA PRO A 187 7.67 36.49 17.10
C PRO A 187 7.35 35.15 17.78
N LEU A 188 8.34 34.28 17.96
CA LEU A 188 8.18 32.98 18.62
C LEU A 188 8.74 32.94 20.05
N GLU A 189 9.17 34.09 20.60
CA GLU A 189 9.81 34.19 21.91
C GLU A 189 11.06 33.29 22.07
N ILE A 190 11.82 33.08 21.00
CA ILE A 190 13.06 32.29 20.95
C ILE A 190 14.08 32.83 21.96
N GLN A 191 14.25 34.15 22.06
CA GLN A 191 15.19 34.73 23.02
C GLN A 191 14.76 34.48 24.46
N ALA A 192 13.46 34.54 24.74
CA ALA A 192 12.94 34.29 26.08
C ALA A 192 13.02 32.79 26.45
N VAL A 193 12.62 31.89 25.55
CA VAL A 193 12.54 30.45 25.78
C VAL A 193 13.92 29.79 25.70
N TRP A 194 14.66 30.06 24.63
CA TRP A 194 15.93 29.41 24.29
C TRP A 194 17.17 30.24 24.65
N GLY A 195 17.01 31.50 25.04
CA GLY A 195 18.13 32.36 25.44
C GLY A 195 19.00 32.82 24.27
N VAL A 196 18.53 32.65 23.03
CA VAL A 196 19.24 32.97 21.78
C VAL A 196 18.32 33.69 20.79
N GLN A 197 18.89 34.52 19.91
CA GLN A 197 18.16 35.14 18.79
C GLN A 197 18.46 34.39 17.50
N ASN A 198 17.48 34.32 16.60
CA ASN A 198 17.65 33.74 15.26
C ASN A 198 16.88 34.56 14.22
N GLU A 199 17.57 35.55 13.64
CA GLU A 199 16.99 36.50 12.68
C GLU A 199 16.44 35.82 11.41
N GLU A 200 16.96 34.65 11.02
CA GLU A 200 16.47 33.94 9.83
C GLU A 200 15.09 33.31 10.08
N ILE A 201 14.87 32.75 11.27
CA ILE A 201 13.54 32.23 11.68
C ILE A 201 12.57 33.38 11.90
N ASP A 202 13.01 34.46 12.56
CA ASP A 202 12.18 35.65 12.76
C ASP A 202 11.77 36.26 11.41
N ALA A 203 12.70 36.32 10.45
CA ALA A 203 12.40 36.79 9.10
C ALA A 203 11.43 35.85 8.37
N PHE A 204 11.57 34.53 8.53
CA PHE A 204 10.63 33.56 7.95
C PHE A 204 9.21 33.76 8.48
N VAL A 205 9.04 33.74 9.81
CA VAL A 205 7.71 33.87 10.43
C VAL A 205 7.05 35.20 10.06
N ASN A 206 7.83 36.29 10.01
CA ASN A 206 7.30 37.60 9.64
C ASN A 206 7.05 37.78 8.13
N ARG A 207 7.67 36.98 7.24
CA ARG A 207 7.68 37.28 5.78
C ARG A 207 7.26 36.13 4.86
N ALA A 208 7.16 34.90 5.35
CA ALA A 208 6.71 33.76 4.57
C ALA A 208 5.27 34.00 4.08
N ALA A 209 5.00 33.62 2.83
CA ALA A 209 3.67 33.66 2.26
C ALA A 209 2.80 32.54 2.86
N GLU A 210 1.49 32.77 2.91
CA GLU A 210 0.49 31.75 3.16
C GLU A 210 -0.04 31.24 1.80
N GLY A 211 -0.36 29.96 1.67
CA GLY A 211 -0.82 29.41 0.39
C GLY A 211 -1.41 28.01 0.49
N GLY A 212 -2.31 27.66 -0.42
CA GLY A 212 -3.30 26.60 -0.28
C GLY A 212 -2.86 25.14 -0.55
N SER A 213 -1.56 24.90 -0.80
CA SER A 213 -0.89 23.65 -0.35
C SER A 213 -1.04 23.40 1.16
N GLY A 214 -1.62 24.36 1.89
CA GLY A 214 -2.07 24.25 3.26
C GLY A 214 -1.07 24.82 4.25
N PHE A 215 0.06 25.38 3.81
CA PHE A 215 1.07 25.93 4.70
C PHE A 215 0.63 27.23 5.34
N ARG A 216 0.65 27.25 6.67
CA ARG A 216 0.41 28.44 7.49
C ARG A 216 1.61 28.69 8.40
N PRO A 217 2.27 29.85 8.29
CA PRO A 217 3.29 30.29 9.24
C PRO A 217 2.74 30.32 10.66
N ALA A 218 3.59 30.10 11.65
CA ALA A 218 3.18 30.22 13.05
C ALA A 218 2.90 31.69 13.41
N THR A 219 1.66 32.03 13.77
CA THR A 219 1.21 33.41 14.00
C THR A 219 1.15 33.84 15.47
N SER A 220 1.39 32.94 16.43
CA SER A 220 1.30 33.25 17.86
C SER A 220 2.53 32.82 18.64
N SER A 221 2.99 33.71 19.53
CA SER A 221 4.00 33.37 20.54
C SER A 221 3.40 32.46 21.61
N ARG A 222 4.21 31.55 22.13
CA ARG A 222 3.78 30.65 23.21
C ARG A 222 4.14 31.27 24.55
N THR A 223 3.17 31.89 25.19
CA THR A 223 3.35 32.41 26.55
C THR A 223 3.16 31.30 27.58
N PHE A 224 4.19 31.09 28.40
CA PHE A 224 4.15 30.17 29.54
C PHE A 224 4.01 30.98 30.84
N GLU A 225 2.85 30.96 31.48
CA GLU A 225 2.61 31.63 32.77
C GLU A 225 3.31 30.90 33.94
N ASP A 226 3.28 29.56 33.93
CA ASP A 226 3.93 28.68 34.89
C ASP A 226 5.20 28.02 34.29
N ASN A 227 5.83 27.11 35.04
CA ASN A 227 6.95 26.30 34.55
C ASN A 227 6.54 25.56 33.27
N MET A 228 7.28 25.78 32.18
CA MET A 228 6.87 25.29 30.86
C MET A 228 6.86 23.76 30.74
N TRP A 229 7.65 23.04 31.53
CA TRP A 229 7.70 21.57 31.49
C TRP A 229 6.39 20.92 31.90
N PHE A 230 5.57 21.60 32.73
CA PHE A 230 4.22 21.12 33.01
C PHE A 230 3.37 21.10 31.75
N LYS A 231 3.41 22.14 30.92
CA LYS A 231 2.62 22.22 29.68
C LYS A 231 3.18 21.33 28.57
N MET A 232 4.51 21.21 28.47
CA MET A 232 5.15 20.36 27.46
C MET A 232 4.87 18.87 27.69
N ILE A 233 4.72 18.45 28.95
CA ILE A 233 4.34 17.08 29.33
C ILE A 233 2.81 16.92 29.38
N ALA A 234 2.07 17.97 29.73
CA ALA A 234 0.60 17.94 29.76
C ALA A 234 0.02 18.07 28.34
N HIS A 235 -0.02 16.94 27.62
CA HIS A 235 -0.48 16.86 26.23
C HIS A 235 -1.95 17.30 26.06
N PRO A 236 -2.25 18.41 25.36
CA PRO A 236 -3.62 18.84 25.09
C PRO A 236 -4.16 18.43 23.71
N TRP A 237 -3.37 17.78 22.84
CA TRP A 237 -3.68 17.57 21.41
C TRP A 237 -3.27 16.18 20.90
N ASP A 238 -3.87 15.75 19.78
CA ASP A 238 -3.76 14.40 19.20
C ASP A 238 -2.34 13.99 18.76
N ASN A 239 -1.42 14.94 18.52
CA ASN A 239 -0.03 14.67 18.14
C ASN A 239 0.89 14.56 19.36
N CYS A 240 0.84 13.40 19.99
CA CYS A 240 1.51 13.11 21.24
C CYS A 240 3.04 13.30 21.12
N CYS A 241 3.68 13.82 22.18
CA CYS A 241 5.15 13.91 22.30
C CYS A 241 5.93 14.83 21.33
N GLU A 242 5.28 15.41 20.32
CA GLU A 242 5.90 16.26 19.30
C GLU A 242 6.72 17.42 19.89
N GLU A 243 6.16 18.17 20.83
CA GLU A 243 6.82 19.33 21.42
C GLU A 243 8.01 18.94 22.30
N LEU A 244 7.91 17.80 22.99
CA LEU A 244 9.02 17.23 23.75
C LEU A 244 10.15 16.83 22.82
N ALA A 245 9.82 16.16 21.71
CA ALA A 245 10.77 15.78 20.68
C ALA A 245 11.49 17.01 20.08
N ALA A 246 10.73 18.05 19.71
CA ALA A 246 11.27 19.31 19.22
C ALA A 246 12.20 19.99 20.23
N ALA A 247 11.88 19.92 21.53
CA ALA A 247 12.74 20.44 22.59
C ALA A 247 14.11 19.75 22.64
N PHE A 248 14.13 18.42 22.54
CA PHE A 248 15.40 17.67 22.52
C PHE A 248 16.19 17.85 21.22
N MET A 249 15.52 18.21 20.12
CA MET A 249 16.17 18.65 18.89
C MET A 249 16.77 20.05 18.99
N GLY A 250 16.25 20.89 19.88
CA GLY A 250 16.50 22.32 19.83
C GLY A 250 15.84 22.92 18.60
N ALA A 251 14.57 22.57 18.35
CA ALA A 251 13.77 23.03 17.22
C ALA A 251 12.56 23.84 17.68
N VAL A 252 12.06 24.70 16.80
CA VAL A 252 10.88 25.53 17.02
C VAL A 252 9.88 25.34 15.89
N LYS A 253 8.59 25.33 16.22
CA LYS A 253 7.50 25.25 15.25
C LYS A 253 7.47 26.55 14.46
N ILE A 254 7.64 26.47 13.15
CA ILE A 254 7.64 27.64 12.24
C ILE A 254 6.36 27.74 11.41
N GLY A 255 5.55 26.67 11.37
CA GLY A 255 4.29 26.64 10.66
C GLY A 255 3.66 25.24 10.69
N TYR A 256 2.69 25.02 9.83
CA TYR A 256 1.99 23.74 9.70
C TYR A 256 1.30 23.62 8.35
N PHE A 257 1.09 22.38 7.89
CA PHE A 257 0.25 22.02 6.76
C PHE A 257 -1.06 21.42 7.28
N GLY A 258 -2.19 21.78 6.66
CA GLY A 258 -3.51 21.21 7.01
C GLY A 258 -3.91 21.46 8.46
N ASP A 259 -4.62 20.50 9.07
CA ASP A 259 -5.12 20.63 10.45
C ASP A 259 -4.16 20.05 11.52
N SER A 260 -3.16 19.25 11.12
CA SER A 260 -2.35 18.48 12.08
C SER A 260 -0.87 18.23 11.73
N ASP A 261 -0.35 18.64 10.55
CA ASP A 261 1.06 18.37 10.22
C ASP A 261 1.96 19.56 10.51
N HIS A 262 2.84 19.42 11.49
CA HIS A 262 3.60 20.54 12.01
C HIS A 262 5.00 20.65 11.40
N VAL A 263 5.40 21.87 11.04
CA VAL A 263 6.70 22.14 10.44
C VAL A 263 7.62 22.79 11.46
N TYR A 264 8.79 22.19 11.62
CA TYR A 264 9.79 22.62 12.59
C TYR A 264 11.08 23.06 11.91
N SER A 265 11.71 24.08 12.49
CA SER A 265 13.06 24.50 12.15
C SER A 265 13.99 24.26 13.32
N THR A 266 15.13 23.64 13.07
CA THR A 266 16.20 23.54 14.07
C THR A 266 16.77 24.94 14.38
N LEU A 267 17.21 25.18 15.62
CA LEU A 267 17.83 26.44 16.02
C LEU A 267 19.36 26.44 15.89
N PHE A 268 19.98 25.26 15.89
CA PHE A 268 21.43 25.12 16.08
C PHE A 268 22.09 24.23 15.02
N GLN A 269 23.12 24.77 14.36
CA GLN A 269 24.08 24.00 13.57
C GLN A 269 25.24 23.49 14.46
N PRO A 270 25.58 22.18 14.45
CA PRO A 270 26.63 21.61 15.30
C PRO A 270 28.03 22.21 15.11
N SER A 271 28.31 22.86 13.98
CA SER A 271 29.64 23.39 13.61
C SER A 271 29.79 24.91 13.75
N ARG A 272 28.72 25.67 14.05
CA ARG A 272 28.76 27.15 14.11
C ARG A 272 28.71 27.69 15.53
N GLU A 273 29.39 28.81 15.75
CA GLU A 273 29.37 29.56 17.01
C GLU A 273 28.05 30.33 17.23
N GLU A 274 27.31 30.62 16.15
CA GLU A 274 26.03 31.33 16.17
C GLU A 274 24.83 30.40 15.90
N PRO A 275 23.65 30.65 16.51
CA PRO A 275 22.40 29.92 16.24
C PRO A 275 21.97 30.09 14.78
N LYS A 276 21.85 28.98 14.05
CA LYS A 276 21.41 28.94 12.65
C LYS A 276 20.64 27.64 12.38
N PRO A 277 19.61 27.67 11.52
CA PRO A 277 18.90 26.46 11.14
C PRO A 277 19.80 25.47 10.41
N ASN A 278 19.68 24.20 10.78
CA ASN A 278 20.40 23.07 10.16
C ASN A 278 19.47 22.09 9.44
N GLY A 279 18.18 22.43 9.32
CA GLY A 279 17.17 21.56 8.77
C GLY A 279 15.76 22.00 9.14
N ILE A 280 14.86 21.78 8.21
CA ILE A 280 13.42 21.99 8.31
C ILE A 280 12.77 20.65 8.07
N PHE A 281 11.89 20.25 8.97
CA PHE A 281 11.33 18.91 8.96
C PHE A 281 9.84 18.92 9.24
N LEU A 282 9.18 17.90 8.73
CA LEU A 282 7.77 17.63 8.93
C LEU A 282 7.61 16.65 10.08
N TRP A 283 6.76 16.99 11.04
CA TRP A 283 6.22 16.02 12.00
C TRP A 283 4.86 15.56 11.49
N SER A 284 4.76 14.28 11.14
CA SER A 284 3.52 13.70 10.61
C SER A 284 2.62 13.27 11.76
N HIS A 285 1.34 13.65 11.68
CA HIS A 285 0.33 13.19 12.62
C HIS A 285 0.02 11.69 12.47
N ASP A 286 0.25 11.12 11.28
CA ASP A 286 0.01 9.69 11.00
C ASP A 286 1.10 8.79 11.60
N THR A 287 2.37 9.22 11.49
CA THR A 287 3.49 8.42 11.99
C THR A 287 3.87 8.76 13.43
N HIS A 288 3.45 9.91 13.95
CA HIS A 288 3.92 10.47 15.21
C HIS A 288 5.47 10.57 15.30
N TYR A 289 6.12 10.73 14.14
CA TYR A 289 7.57 10.85 14.01
C TYR A 289 7.94 11.97 13.03
N VAL A 290 9.24 12.26 12.98
CA VAL A 290 9.82 13.07 11.91
C VAL A 290 9.79 12.24 10.63
N ASP A 291 8.87 12.59 9.74
CA ASP A 291 8.62 11.86 8.50
C ASP A 291 9.67 12.24 7.45
N GLU A 292 9.84 13.55 7.24
CA GLU A 292 10.64 14.07 6.12
C GLU A 292 11.46 15.31 6.48
N VAL A 293 12.62 15.45 5.83
CA VAL A 293 13.43 16.69 5.86
C VAL A 293 13.08 17.53 4.64
N LEU A 294 12.24 18.56 4.85
CA LEU A 294 11.69 19.40 3.78
C LEU A 294 12.76 20.25 3.07
N SER A 295 13.74 20.77 3.81
CA SER A 295 14.87 21.54 3.28
C SER A 295 15.97 21.72 4.33
N LEU A 296 17.20 22.03 3.91
CA LEU A 296 18.28 22.46 4.79
C LEU A 296 18.38 23.97 4.98
N SER A 297 17.63 24.75 4.19
CA SER A 297 17.67 26.21 4.20
C SER A 297 16.27 26.80 4.35
N ILE A 298 16.13 27.72 5.30
CA ILE A 298 14.88 28.44 5.51
C ILE A 298 14.53 29.39 4.36
N ASN A 299 15.53 29.86 3.61
CA ASN A 299 15.28 30.62 2.38
C ASN A 299 14.72 29.74 1.26
N GLU A 300 15.26 28.52 1.11
CA GLU A 300 14.82 27.59 0.05
C GLU A 300 13.42 27.06 0.35
N PHE A 301 13.12 26.78 1.62
CA PHE A 301 11.77 26.43 2.06
C PHE A 301 10.78 27.58 1.88
N ALA A 302 11.15 28.82 2.25
CA ALA A 302 10.30 29.99 2.02
C ALA A 302 10.01 30.24 0.53
N TYR A 303 11.04 30.09 -0.32
CA TYR A 303 10.90 30.18 -1.77
C TYR A 303 9.92 29.14 -2.29
N ARG A 304 10.05 27.88 -1.82
CA ARG A 304 9.14 26.78 -2.18
C ARG A 304 7.70 27.10 -1.80
N VAL A 305 7.45 27.48 -0.54
CA VAL A 305 6.09 27.78 -0.05
C VAL A 305 5.46 28.92 -0.86
N ALA A 306 6.22 29.99 -1.12
CA ALA A 306 5.74 31.11 -1.91
C ALA A 306 5.47 30.72 -3.38
N LEU A 307 6.30 29.86 -3.97
CA LEU A 307 6.11 29.37 -5.34
C LEU A 307 4.83 28.53 -5.45
N ALA A 308 4.61 27.59 -4.53
CA ALA A 308 3.39 26.78 -4.49
C ALA A 308 2.15 27.66 -4.31
N ALA A 309 2.18 28.60 -3.36
CA ALA A 309 1.09 29.56 -3.13
C ALA A 309 0.77 30.39 -4.38
N SER A 310 1.81 30.85 -5.09
CA SER A 310 1.66 31.66 -6.29
C SER A 310 1.08 30.87 -7.46
N PHE A 311 1.44 29.60 -7.59
CA PHE A 311 0.94 28.72 -8.63
C PHE A 311 -0.53 28.40 -8.45
N GLU A 312 -0.91 28.00 -7.23
CA GLU A 312 -2.29 27.65 -6.90
C GLU A 312 -3.24 28.84 -6.99
N GLN A 313 -2.78 30.03 -6.59
CA GLN A 313 -3.53 31.26 -6.81
C GLN A 313 -3.45 31.74 -8.27
N GLU A 314 -2.91 30.98 -9.21
CA GLU A 314 -2.80 31.34 -10.64
C GLU A 314 -2.17 32.73 -10.86
N ARG A 315 -1.16 33.08 -10.03
CA ARG A 315 -0.42 34.35 -10.08
C ARG A 315 0.90 34.28 -10.85
N ILE A 316 1.30 33.07 -11.21
CA ILE A 316 2.49 32.77 -12.00
C ILE A 316 2.10 31.84 -13.14
N SER A 317 2.67 32.04 -14.32
CA SER A 317 2.43 31.17 -15.47
C SER A 317 3.10 29.82 -15.30
N VAL A 318 2.55 28.76 -15.92
CA VAL A 318 3.15 27.40 -15.92
C VAL A 318 4.63 27.43 -16.36
N LYS A 319 4.95 28.26 -17.37
CA LYS A 319 6.32 28.43 -17.87
C LYS A 319 7.25 29.07 -16.84
N ALA A 320 6.81 30.10 -16.12
CA ALA A 320 7.62 30.73 -15.08
C ALA A 320 7.75 29.82 -13.85
N ALA A 321 6.69 29.10 -13.48
CA ALA A 321 6.71 28.10 -12.42
C ALA A 321 7.71 26.97 -12.71
N ALA A 322 7.74 26.44 -13.93
CA ALA A 322 8.71 25.42 -14.35
C ALA A 322 10.17 25.87 -14.16
N LYS A 323 10.49 27.11 -14.55
CA LYS A 323 11.82 27.69 -14.31
C LYS A 323 12.10 27.85 -12.82
N ALA A 324 11.11 28.31 -12.06
CA ALA A 324 11.24 28.56 -10.63
C ALA A 324 11.47 27.26 -9.84
N TRP A 325 10.73 26.19 -10.15
CA TRP A 325 10.92 24.86 -9.57
C TRP A 325 12.30 24.28 -9.90
N LYS A 326 12.80 24.51 -11.11
CA LYS A 326 14.17 24.11 -11.49
C LYS A 326 15.26 24.77 -10.63
N LYS A 327 15.03 25.96 -10.08
CA LYS A 327 15.98 26.62 -9.15
C LYS A 327 16.08 25.88 -7.80
N LEU A 328 15.08 25.08 -7.44
CA LEU A 328 15.00 24.26 -6.22
C LEU A 328 15.48 22.81 -6.40
N ALA A 329 15.77 22.38 -7.62
CA ALA A 329 16.21 21.01 -7.90
C ALA A 329 17.42 20.63 -7.03
N GLY A 330 17.29 19.53 -6.27
CA GLY A 330 18.32 19.04 -5.37
C GLY A 330 18.53 19.88 -4.10
N LYS A 331 17.57 20.73 -3.70
CA LYS A 331 17.64 21.60 -2.50
C LYS A 331 16.48 21.43 -1.52
N CYS A 332 15.33 20.98 -2.00
CA CYS A 332 14.14 20.73 -1.20
C CYS A 332 13.59 19.32 -1.48
N TYR A 333 12.85 18.79 -0.51
CA TYR A 333 12.03 17.60 -0.70
C TYR A 333 10.72 17.96 -1.42
N VAL A 334 10.23 17.05 -2.26
CA VAL A 334 9.11 17.27 -3.18
C VAL A 334 8.14 16.08 -3.13
N GLY A 335 7.49 15.90 -1.98
CA GLY A 335 6.47 14.86 -1.75
C GLY A 335 5.03 15.42 -1.71
N TRP A 336 4.10 14.66 -1.11
CA TRP A 336 2.63 14.89 -1.15
C TRP A 336 2.18 16.33 -0.83
N CYS A 337 2.83 17.03 0.09
CA CYS A 337 2.53 18.45 0.42
C CYS A 337 3.11 19.47 -0.58
N ALA A 338 3.50 19.06 -1.80
CA ALA A 338 4.26 19.88 -2.75
C ALA A 338 3.86 19.69 -4.24
N GLY A 339 2.88 18.82 -4.54
CA GLY A 339 2.60 18.35 -5.90
C GLY A 339 1.82 19.34 -6.79
N ASP A 340 1.00 20.21 -6.20
CA ASP A 340 0.11 21.07 -6.98
C ASP A 340 0.92 22.08 -7.82
N GLY A 341 0.95 21.83 -9.13
CA GLY A 341 1.63 22.64 -10.13
C GLY A 341 3.04 22.22 -10.53
N LEU A 342 3.66 21.29 -9.80
CA LEU A 342 4.94 20.74 -10.22
C LEU A 342 4.78 19.80 -11.42
N GLU A 343 3.77 18.92 -11.38
CA GLU A 343 3.48 17.95 -12.45
C GLU A 343 3.11 18.67 -13.75
N GLU A 344 2.25 19.70 -13.69
CA GLU A 344 1.92 20.54 -14.85
C GLU A 344 3.13 21.33 -15.38
N ALA A 345 4.00 21.83 -14.49
CA ALA A 345 5.21 22.54 -14.87
C ALA A 345 6.30 21.63 -15.48
N ILE A 346 6.37 20.37 -15.05
CA ILE A 346 7.24 19.33 -15.60
C ILE A 346 6.77 18.96 -17.01
N ASN A 347 5.47 18.68 -17.18
CA ASN A 347 4.88 18.24 -18.45
C ASN A 347 5.00 19.29 -19.57
N TYR A 348 5.02 20.60 -19.22
CA TYR A 348 5.21 21.69 -20.18
C TYR A 348 6.57 21.65 -20.93
N VAL A 349 7.61 21.02 -20.38
CA VAL A 349 8.96 21.03 -20.97
C VAL A 349 9.10 20.07 -22.15
N ASP A 350 8.30 19.00 -22.18
CA ASP A 350 8.36 18.01 -23.27
C ASP A 350 7.69 18.49 -24.56
N GLU A 351 6.74 19.43 -24.48
CA GLU A 351 6.11 20.02 -25.67
C GLU A 351 6.97 21.10 -26.37
N ALA A 352 7.85 21.78 -25.64
CA ALA A 352 8.64 22.92 -26.15
C ALA A 352 9.93 22.52 -26.90
N GLY A 353 10.16 21.23 -27.16
CA GLY A 353 11.28 20.74 -27.97
C GLY A 353 11.20 21.07 -29.48
N GLY A 354 10.11 21.71 -29.93
CA GLY A 354 9.87 22.09 -31.32
C GLY A 354 9.99 23.59 -31.58
N SER A 355 11.02 23.96 -32.36
CA SER A 355 11.20 25.20 -33.13
C SER A 355 11.50 26.52 -32.39
N ASP A 356 12.78 26.89 -32.40
CA ASP A 356 13.22 28.26 -32.63
C ASP A 356 14.21 28.24 -33.82
N GLU A 357 13.69 28.37 -35.05
CA GLU A 357 14.50 28.77 -36.21
C GLU A 357 13.73 29.81 -37.05
N ASP A 358 14.11 31.07 -36.90
CA ASP A 358 14.06 32.04 -37.99
C ASP A 358 15.10 31.61 -39.05
N THR A 359 14.66 31.04 -40.18
CA THR A 359 14.90 31.61 -41.54
C THR A 359 14.50 30.67 -42.68
N ALA A 360 13.56 31.18 -43.50
CA ALA A 360 13.48 31.11 -44.96
C ALA A 360 13.30 29.75 -45.70
N ASP A 361 12.06 29.61 -46.22
CA ASP A 361 11.74 29.43 -47.66
C ASP A 361 12.17 28.11 -48.35
N ASP A 362 11.23 27.16 -48.50
CA ASP A 362 10.63 26.82 -49.80
C ASP A 362 9.56 25.69 -49.68
N GLY A 363 8.35 25.98 -50.17
CA GLY A 363 7.53 25.06 -50.99
C GLY A 363 6.80 23.85 -50.36
N ASN A 364 5.52 24.05 -50.00
CA ASN A 364 4.30 23.36 -50.51
C ASN A 364 4.43 21.84 -50.86
N SER A 365 3.63 20.88 -50.39
CA SER A 365 2.17 20.87 -50.17
C SER A 365 1.71 19.55 -49.51
N ASP A 366 0.71 19.65 -48.64
CA ASP A 366 -0.44 18.75 -48.37
C ASP A 366 -0.35 17.22 -48.44
N GLY A 367 -0.79 16.58 -47.34
CA GLY A 367 -1.33 15.20 -47.34
C GLY A 367 -1.59 14.59 -45.95
N ARG A 368 -2.75 14.89 -45.35
CA ARG A 368 -3.48 14.13 -44.29
C ARG A 368 -3.42 12.60 -44.53
N ASN A 369 -3.45 11.66 -43.57
CA ASN A 369 -4.29 11.55 -42.37
C ASN A 369 -3.82 10.33 -41.50
N SER A 370 -3.99 10.45 -40.18
CA SER A 370 -4.43 9.46 -39.14
C SER A 370 -3.89 8.01 -39.14
N ASP A 371 -3.39 7.56 -37.99
CA ASP A 371 -4.19 6.66 -37.13
C ASP A 371 -3.62 6.54 -35.70
N ASP A 372 -4.54 6.57 -34.73
CA ASP A 372 -4.36 6.54 -33.28
C ASP A 372 -4.08 5.13 -32.74
N SER A 373 -3.26 5.06 -31.68
CA SER A 373 -3.51 4.24 -30.49
C SER A 373 -2.40 4.48 -29.46
N VAL A 374 -2.70 5.24 -28.40
CA VAL A 374 -1.88 5.36 -27.19
C VAL A 374 -2.64 4.67 -26.04
N ASP A 375 -1.88 3.83 -25.35
CA ASP A 375 -2.23 2.91 -24.28
C ASP A 375 -1.62 3.53 -23.02
N GLU A 376 -2.45 4.03 -22.10
CA GLU A 376 -2.01 4.72 -20.89
C GLU A 376 -1.94 3.75 -19.72
N SER A 377 -0.73 3.26 -19.45
CA SER A 377 -0.38 2.62 -18.18
C SER A 377 1.05 2.95 -17.73
N GLU A 378 1.58 4.12 -18.10
CA GLU A 378 2.97 4.51 -17.79
C GLU A 378 3.10 5.58 -16.69
N ASP A 379 2.02 6.24 -16.26
CA ASP A 379 2.13 7.47 -15.46
C ASP A 379 2.66 7.31 -14.03
N SER A 380 2.40 6.19 -13.34
CA SER A 380 2.89 6.04 -11.95
C SER A 380 4.40 5.82 -11.84
N ALA A 381 5.04 5.28 -12.87
CA ALA A 381 6.48 5.02 -12.88
C ALA A 381 7.28 6.20 -13.47
N SER A 382 6.68 6.97 -14.39
CA SER A 382 7.26 8.23 -14.88
C SER A 382 7.18 9.33 -13.81
N ASP A 383 6.08 9.43 -13.06
CA ASP A 383 5.94 10.41 -11.96
C ASP A 383 6.99 10.21 -10.85
N GLU A 384 7.26 8.96 -10.47
CA GLU A 384 8.30 8.64 -9.47
C GLU A 384 9.72 8.91 -10.01
N MET A 385 9.95 8.72 -11.31
CA MET A 385 11.25 8.93 -11.96
C MET A 385 11.59 10.40 -12.23
N VAL A 386 10.60 11.27 -12.49
CA VAL A 386 10.86 12.72 -12.67
C VAL A 386 11.06 13.41 -11.32
N ARG A 387 10.35 12.99 -10.26
CA ARG A 387 10.57 13.45 -8.87
C ARG A 387 12.02 13.24 -8.40
N GLY A 388 12.64 12.13 -8.79
CA GLY A 388 14.04 11.81 -8.47
C GLY A 388 15.10 12.81 -8.98
N ASN A 389 14.78 13.65 -9.98
CA ASN A 389 15.68 14.73 -10.45
C ASN A 389 15.55 16.04 -9.64
N PHE A 390 14.46 16.21 -8.89
CA PHE A 390 14.19 17.38 -8.05
C PHE A 390 14.47 17.13 -6.57
N GLU A 391 14.47 15.87 -6.15
CA GLU A 391 14.77 15.46 -4.79
C GLU A 391 16.18 15.87 -4.36
N CYS A 392 16.27 16.61 -3.25
CA CYS A 392 17.52 16.70 -2.53
C CYS A 392 17.81 15.31 -1.95
N ALA A 393 18.90 14.68 -2.39
CA ALA A 393 19.47 13.49 -1.74
C ALA A 393 20.05 13.88 -0.36
N LEU A 394 19.18 14.36 0.53
CA LEU A 394 19.48 14.49 1.94
C LEU A 394 19.34 13.09 2.50
N ASP A 395 20.46 12.40 2.67
CA ASP A 395 20.49 11.21 3.51
C ASP A 395 19.90 11.62 4.89
N PRO A 396 18.68 11.19 5.25
CA PRO A 396 18.05 11.60 6.51
C PRO A 396 18.79 11.00 7.71
N GLN A 397 19.74 10.10 7.47
CA GLN A 397 20.35 9.31 8.51
C GLN A 397 21.53 10.07 9.10
N TYR A 398 21.19 10.85 10.12
CA TYR A 398 21.80 10.81 11.46
C TYR A 398 22.20 12.19 11.99
N SER A 399 22.60 13.17 11.19
CA SER A 399 23.19 14.40 11.79
C SER A 399 22.17 15.38 12.39
N ILE A 400 21.09 15.70 11.66
CA ILE A 400 20.11 16.74 12.04
C ILE A 400 19.12 16.22 13.09
N THR A 401 18.66 14.98 12.92
CA THR A 401 17.75 14.29 13.85
C THR A 401 18.48 13.55 14.96
N SER A 402 19.83 13.53 14.97
CA SER A 402 20.62 12.90 16.05
C SER A 402 20.18 13.26 17.46
N PRO A 403 19.85 14.53 17.79
CA PRO A 403 19.52 14.87 19.15
C PRO A 403 18.17 14.28 19.56
N PHE A 404 17.22 14.17 18.63
CA PHE A 404 15.96 13.46 18.81
C PHE A 404 16.20 11.97 19.04
N TRP A 405 16.88 11.28 18.12
CA TRP A 405 17.13 9.83 18.25
C TRP A 405 17.89 9.46 19.52
N ARG A 406 18.72 10.37 20.03
CA ARG A 406 19.42 10.21 21.31
C ARG A 406 18.48 10.33 22.52
N ALA A 407 17.44 11.16 22.42
CA ALA A 407 16.52 11.48 23.51
C ALA A 407 15.14 10.79 23.38
N GLN A 408 14.88 10.04 22.30
CA GLN A 408 13.59 9.40 22.05
C GLN A 408 13.13 8.53 23.23
N TRP A 409 14.03 7.76 23.84
CA TRP A 409 13.71 6.98 25.05
C TRP A 409 13.24 7.84 26.25
N ILE A 410 13.68 9.10 26.34
CA ILE A 410 13.21 10.04 27.37
C ILE A 410 11.81 10.55 27.03
N VAL A 411 11.56 10.80 25.74
CA VAL A 411 10.24 11.18 25.24
C VAL A 411 9.22 10.06 25.54
N GLU A 412 9.57 8.81 25.27
CA GLU A 412 8.73 7.64 25.60
C GLU A 412 8.50 7.48 27.12
N LEU A 413 9.52 7.75 27.95
CA LEU A 413 9.37 7.70 29.40
C LEU A 413 8.44 8.79 29.95
N LEU A 414 8.42 9.96 29.30
CA LEU A 414 7.57 11.09 29.66
C LEU A 414 6.15 11.00 29.07
N ASN A 415 5.84 9.92 28.35
CA ASN A 415 4.50 9.63 27.86
C ASN A 415 3.56 9.23 29.01
N GLU A 416 2.25 9.31 28.76
CA GLU A 416 1.22 8.98 29.74
C GLU A 416 1.25 7.50 30.16
N ASP A 417 0.78 7.21 31.38
CA ASP A 417 0.87 5.87 31.96
C ASP A 417 0.21 4.77 31.09
N GLU A 418 -0.81 5.12 30.32
CA GLU A 418 -1.58 4.18 29.49
C GLU A 418 -0.94 3.91 28.12
N ARG A 419 -0.11 4.82 27.61
CA ARG A 419 0.61 4.67 26.33
C ARG A 419 2.06 4.22 26.49
N ARG A 420 2.59 4.16 27.72
CA ARG A 420 3.99 3.83 27.96
C ARG A 420 4.29 2.36 27.68
N ASN A 421 5.00 2.09 26.60
CA ASN A 421 5.48 0.75 26.23
C ASN A 421 6.96 0.55 26.60
N TRP A 422 7.24 -0.45 27.43
CA TRP A 422 8.60 -0.78 27.88
C TRP A 422 9.47 -1.40 26.79
N SER A 423 8.88 -2.06 25.79
CA SER A 423 9.61 -2.59 24.64
C SER A 423 10.13 -1.43 23.78
N ASP A 424 9.27 -0.47 23.47
CA ASP A 424 9.62 0.70 22.67
C ASP A 424 10.72 1.53 23.35
N ILE A 425 10.65 1.72 24.67
CA ILE A 425 11.72 2.38 25.44
C ILE A 425 13.07 1.65 25.27
N LYS A 426 13.07 0.32 25.24
CA LYS A 426 14.28 -0.49 25.07
C LYS A 426 14.83 -0.39 23.65
N GLU A 427 13.98 -0.34 22.63
CA GLU A 427 14.37 -0.22 21.22
C GLU A 427 14.83 1.20 20.85
N THR A 428 14.17 2.20 21.39
CA THR A 428 14.49 3.62 21.18
C THR A 428 15.74 4.05 21.95
N PHE A 429 16.13 3.33 23.01
CA PHE A 429 17.43 3.53 23.66
C PHE A 429 18.58 2.99 22.81
N ARG A 430 19.11 3.82 21.91
CA ARG A 430 20.20 3.43 21.01
C ARG A 430 21.59 3.61 21.68
N PRO A 431 22.36 2.54 21.94
CA PRO A 431 23.65 2.64 22.66
C PRO A 431 24.71 3.45 21.89
N GLY A 432 24.69 3.41 20.55
CA GLY A 432 25.61 4.18 19.71
C GLY A 432 25.50 5.70 19.91
N TRP A 433 24.29 6.18 20.24
CA TRP A 433 23.96 7.57 20.52
C TRP A 433 24.13 7.92 22.00
N ASN A 434 23.85 6.97 22.87
CA ASN A 434 23.94 7.07 24.33
C ASN A 434 25.23 6.41 24.87
N LYS A 435 26.42 6.78 24.38
CA LYS A 435 27.66 6.11 24.87
C LYS A 435 27.95 6.42 26.36
N PRO A 436 28.81 5.62 27.03
CA PRO A 436 29.17 5.81 28.45
C PRO A 436 29.57 7.25 28.78
N LEU A 437 29.03 7.76 29.90
CA LEU A 437 29.28 9.11 30.39
C LEU A 437 30.57 9.16 31.21
N THR A 438 31.70 9.04 30.51
CA THR A 438 33.06 9.25 31.06
C THR A 438 33.21 10.67 31.62
N GLU A 439 34.17 10.90 32.53
CA GLU A 439 34.41 12.24 33.10
C GLU A 439 34.67 13.30 32.02
N GLU A 440 35.44 12.98 30.99
CA GLU A 440 35.70 13.87 29.86
C GLU A 440 34.42 14.22 29.09
N ARG A 441 33.58 13.22 28.81
CA ARG A 441 32.33 13.42 28.08
C ARG A 441 31.30 14.16 28.92
N TYR A 442 31.22 13.86 30.22
CA TYR A 442 30.40 14.58 31.17
C TYR A 442 30.78 16.06 31.20
N ALA A 443 32.06 16.37 31.37
CA ALA A 443 32.57 17.74 31.35
C ALA A 443 32.24 18.45 30.02
N SER A 444 32.43 17.78 28.88
CA SER A 444 32.13 18.33 27.56
C SER A 444 30.63 18.61 27.35
N LEU A 445 29.74 17.67 27.69
CA LEU A 445 28.30 17.88 27.58
C LEU A 445 27.79 18.95 28.54
N LYS A 446 28.35 18.99 29.75
CA LYS A 446 28.04 20.00 30.76
C LYS A 446 28.41 21.41 30.29
N GLU A 447 29.61 21.57 29.75
CA GLU A 447 30.08 22.86 29.22
C GLU A 447 29.29 23.29 27.98
N SER A 448 29.08 22.38 27.03
CA SER A 448 28.31 22.64 25.81
C SER A 448 26.86 23.01 26.11
N GLY A 449 26.23 22.29 27.05
CA GLY A 449 24.88 22.57 27.53
C GLY A 449 24.77 23.94 28.20
N ASN A 450 25.80 24.39 28.91
CA ASN A 450 25.80 25.69 29.60
C ASN A 450 25.96 26.88 28.66
N THR A 451 26.78 26.73 27.61
CA THR A 451 27.30 27.87 26.84
C THR A 451 26.77 27.96 25.42
N ARG A 452 26.35 26.84 24.81
CA ARG A 452 26.10 26.78 23.37
C ARG A 452 24.81 26.09 22.97
N LEU A 453 24.48 24.95 23.57
CA LEU A 453 23.39 24.07 23.11
C LEU A 453 22.42 23.75 24.26
N PRO A 454 21.37 24.56 24.48
CA PRO A 454 20.38 24.35 25.53
C PRO A 454 19.77 22.94 25.51
N GLN A 455 19.49 22.38 24.34
CA GLN A 455 18.97 21.02 24.17
C GLN A 455 19.93 19.92 24.69
N THR A 456 21.23 20.20 24.72
CA THR A 456 22.23 19.30 25.36
C THR A 456 22.10 19.34 26.89
N ALA A 457 21.82 20.51 27.47
CA ALA A 457 21.53 20.61 28.90
C ALA A 457 20.24 19.87 29.26
N LEU A 458 19.19 19.97 28.43
CA LEU A 458 17.92 19.25 28.63
C LEU A 458 18.14 17.75 28.67
N TYR A 459 18.81 17.20 27.66
CA TYR A 459 19.13 15.77 27.59
C TYR A 459 19.99 15.32 28.78
N LEU A 460 21.03 16.09 29.14
CA LEU A 460 21.92 15.72 30.24
C LEU A 460 21.17 15.67 31.58
N LEU A 461 20.36 16.69 31.88
CA LEU A 461 19.57 16.76 33.12
C LEU A 461 18.62 15.56 33.25
N TRP A 462 17.82 15.27 32.21
CA TRP A 462 16.92 14.13 32.20
C TRP A 462 17.65 12.79 32.28
N ARG A 463 18.76 12.62 31.54
CA ARG A 463 19.59 11.41 31.61
C ARG A 463 20.07 11.15 33.03
N LEU A 464 20.58 12.19 33.71
CA LEU A 464 21.09 12.06 35.08
C LEU A 464 19.97 11.71 36.07
N PHE A 465 18.78 12.30 35.90
CA PHE A 465 17.60 11.97 36.71
C PHE A 465 17.16 10.52 36.56
N TRP A 466 16.96 10.04 35.32
CA TRP A 466 16.49 8.68 35.05
C TRP A 466 17.46 7.61 35.51
N PHE A 467 18.77 7.84 35.38
CA PHE A 467 19.80 6.92 35.85
C PHE A 467 20.23 7.13 37.32
N LYS A 468 19.49 7.94 38.10
CA LYS A 468 19.77 8.22 39.53
C LYS A 468 21.20 8.70 39.81
N GLN A 469 21.79 9.47 38.91
CA GLN A 469 23.13 10.05 39.08
C GLN A 469 23.04 11.35 39.90
N THR A 470 22.49 11.27 41.11
CA THR A 470 22.03 12.39 41.95
C THR A 470 23.10 13.46 42.20
N ASP A 471 24.36 13.08 42.44
CA ASP A 471 25.44 14.04 42.68
C ASP A 471 25.76 14.88 41.43
N ARG A 472 25.85 14.22 40.26
CA ARG A 472 26.05 14.88 38.97
C ARG A 472 24.82 15.71 38.56
N LEU A 473 23.61 15.25 38.89
CA LEU A 473 22.38 15.99 38.66
C LEU A 473 22.39 17.29 39.46
N ARG A 474 22.71 17.24 40.75
CA ARG A 474 22.81 18.43 41.61
C ARG A 474 23.85 19.42 41.08
N GLU A 475 25.02 18.93 40.68
CA GLU A 475 26.07 19.77 40.07
C GLU A 475 25.57 20.49 38.80
N CYS A 476 24.88 19.77 37.90
CA CYS A 476 24.29 20.36 36.71
C CYS A 476 23.17 21.36 37.05
N CYS A 477 22.29 21.05 38.01
CA CYS A 477 21.23 21.96 38.47
C CYS A 477 21.82 23.28 39.00
N ASP A 478 22.86 23.22 39.82
CA ASP A 478 23.51 24.41 40.36
C ASP A 478 24.17 25.27 39.28
N LEU A 479 24.80 24.63 38.29
CA LEU A 479 25.38 25.32 37.13
C LEU A 479 24.30 26.01 36.28
N TYR A 480 23.22 25.29 35.97
CA TYR A 480 22.19 25.72 35.02
C TYR A 480 21.07 26.58 35.64
N ARG A 481 21.07 26.80 36.96
CA ARG A 481 20.04 27.59 37.65
C ARG A 481 19.87 29.00 37.07
N ASN A 482 20.95 29.60 36.60
CA ASN A 482 20.97 30.92 35.96
C ASN A 482 21.26 30.85 34.45
N HIS A 483 20.96 29.71 33.82
CA HIS A 483 21.18 29.50 32.38
C HIS A 483 20.42 30.54 31.54
N ASN A 484 20.92 30.94 30.37
CA ASN A 484 20.28 31.98 29.55
C ASN A 484 18.90 31.57 29.00
N ALA A 485 18.72 30.28 28.67
CA ALA A 485 17.45 29.71 28.21
C ALA A 485 16.47 29.46 29.37
N ARG A 486 15.24 29.97 29.28
CA ARG A 486 14.18 29.68 30.27
C ARG A 486 13.84 28.20 30.31
N ILE A 487 13.80 27.51 29.18
CA ILE A 487 13.49 26.06 29.13
C ILE A 487 14.42 25.21 29.99
N VAL A 488 15.69 25.62 30.12
CA VAL A 488 16.68 24.95 30.97
C VAL A 488 16.46 25.33 32.45
N ARG A 489 16.25 26.61 32.75
CA ARG A 489 15.99 27.08 34.13
C ARG A 489 14.73 26.43 34.72
N ASP A 490 13.68 26.38 33.93
CA ASP A 490 12.40 25.76 34.29
C ASP A 490 12.60 24.24 34.48
N LEU A 491 13.41 23.56 33.65
CA LEU A 491 13.74 22.15 33.86
C LEU A 491 14.48 21.92 35.19
N VAL A 492 15.43 22.80 35.54
CA VAL A 492 16.17 22.70 36.80
C VAL A 492 15.20 22.76 37.99
N VAL A 493 14.32 23.77 38.03
CA VAL A 493 13.32 23.89 39.09
C VAL A 493 12.43 22.66 39.13
N PHE A 494 12.00 22.18 37.96
CA PHE A 494 11.13 21.02 37.86
C PHE A 494 11.79 19.74 38.39
N LEU A 495 13.03 19.43 38.00
CA LEU A 495 13.75 18.25 38.49
C LEU A 495 14.10 18.35 39.98
N GLU A 496 14.33 19.54 40.52
CA GLU A 496 14.53 19.76 41.95
C GLU A 496 13.26 19.45 42.76
N GLU A 497 12.07 19.79 42.23
CA GLU A 497 10.80 19.41 42.84
C GLU A 497 10.61 17.89 42.84
N LEU A 498 10.97 17.21 41.74
CA LEU A 498 10.92 15.75 41.65
C LEU A 498 11.87 15.11 42.66
N GLU A 499 13.12 15.55 42.73
CA GLU A 499 14.09 15.05 43.72
C GLU A 499 13.70 15.40 45.17
N ALA A 500 12.93 16.46 45.39
CA ALA A 500 12.34 16.80 46.69
C ALA A 500 11.10 15.94 47.06
N GLY A 501 10.66 15.05 46.18
CA GLY A 501 9.63 14.03 46.44
C GLY A 501 8.29 14.27 45.76
N ARG A 502 8.19 15.18 44.78
CA ARG A 502 7.01 15.28 43.91
C ARG A 502 6.91 14.02 43.04
N LYS A 503 5.72 13.40 43.04
CA LYS A 503 5.47 12.12 42.35
C LYS A 503 4.70 12.28 41.06
N ASP A 504 3.70 13.14 41.06
CA ASP A 504 2.75 13.30 39.99
C ASP A 504 3.16 14.43 39.03
N ILE A 505 3.07 14.12 37.74
CA ILE A 505 3.27 15.06 36.64
C ILE A 505 2.13 14.84 35.66
N TYR A 506 1.03 15.55 35.85
CA TYR A 506 -0.13 15.53 34.95
C TYR A 506 -0.62 14.11 34.61
N CYS A 507 -0.23 13.55 33.46
CA CYS A 507 -0.59 12.22 32.96
C CYS A 507 0.24 11.07 33.56
N ILE A 508 1.27 11.36 34.36
CA ILE A 508 2.12 10.37 35.05
C ILE A 508 1.81 10.40 36.55
N LYS A 509 1.28 9.29 37.09
CA LYS A 509 0.83 9.21 38.49
C LYS A 509 1.98 9.15 39.49
N ASP A 510 3.07 8.45 39.16
CA ASP A 510 4.27 8.35 40.00
C ASP A 510 5.53 8.21 39.14
N ILE A 511 6.19 9.32 38.82
CA ILE A 511 7.40 9.32 37.98
C ILE A 511 8.56 8.56 38.63
N HIS A 512 8.60 8.45 39.96
CA HIS A 512 9.63 7.66 40.61
C HIS A 512 9.39 6.17 40.41
N ALA A 513 8.14 5.71 40.42
CA ALA A 513 7.80 4.34 40.05
C ALA A 513 8.20 4.04 38.60
N VAL A 514 7.92 4.96 37.66
CA VAL A 514 8.37 4.86 36.26
C VAL A 514 9.89 4.76 36.19
N ARG A 515 10.61 5.58 36.97
CA ARG A 515 12.08 5.53 37.03
C ARG A 515 12.59 4.19 37.56
N GLU A 516 11.94 3.60 38.56
CA GLU A 516 12.33 2.26 39.04
C GLU A 516 12.12 1.19 37.97
N GLU A 517 10.99 1.18 37.27
CA GLU A 517 10.73 0.24 36.18
C GLU A 517 11.73 0.42 35.02
N PHE A 518 12.02 1.67 34.64
CA PHE A 518 13.06 1.98 33.64
C PHE A 518 14.43 1.39 34.03
N LEU A 519 14.84 1.53 35.29
CA LEU A 519 16.10 0.99 35.77
C LEU A 519 16.17 -0.53 35.70
N LYS A 520 15.02 -1.24 35.77
CA LYS A 520 14.97 -2.71 35.59
C LYS A 520 15.29 -3.14 34.16
N LEU A 521 15.14 -2.25 33.17
CA LEU A 521 15.55 -2.53 31.79
C LEU A 521 17.08 -2.65 31.64
N ASP A 522 17.84 -2.18 32.64
CA ASP A 522 19.30 -2.25 32.70
C ASP A 522 19.98 -1.68 31.44
N LEU A 523 19.55 -0.50 31.01
CA LEU A 523 20.04 0.17 29.80
C LEU A 523 21.28 1.04 30.04
N ILE A 524 21.81 1.10 31.26
CA ILE A 524 22.96 1.93 31.64
C ILE A 524 24.19 1.55 30.79
N PRO A 525 24.69 2.41 29.88
CA PRO A 525 25.83 2.08 29.03
C PRO A 525 27.10 1.72 29.82
N GLU A 526 27.29 2.32 30.99
CA GLU A 526 28.43 2.10 31.88
C GLU A 526 28.47 0.67 32.47
N ARG A 527 27.35 -0.06 32.49
CA ARG A 527 27.25 -1.46 32.94
C ARG A 527 27.34 -2.48 31.80
N GLU A 528 27.65 -2.05 30.58
CA GLU A 528 27.68 -2.94 29.41
C GLU A 528 28.62 -4.14 29.61
N GLU A 529 29.80 -3.93 30.19
CA GLU A 529 30.76 -5.00 30.44
C GLU A 529 30.25 -6.00 31.49
N GLU A 530 29.62 -5.52 32.56
CA GLU A 530 28.98 -6.36 33.59
C GLU A 530 27.81 -7.17 33.00
N ARG A 531 26.94 -6.53 32.22
CA ARG A 531 25.86 -7.22 31.50
C ARG A 531 26.40 -8.28 30.55
N ASN A 532 27.49 -8.01 29.85
CA ASN A 532 28.12 -8.97 28.96
C ASN A 532 28.72 -10.15 29.75
N GLN A 533 29.26 -9.91 30.95
CA GLN A 533 29.73 -10.97 31.85
C GLN A 533 28.57 -11.79 32.43
N GLU A 534 27.47 -11.17 32.84
CA GLU A 534 26.25 -11.85 33.31
C GLU A 534 25.58 -12.65 32.18
N LYS A 535 25.49 -12.08 30.97
CA LYS A 535 25.07 -12.80 29.76
C LYS A 535 26.00 -13.97 29.45
N ALA A 536 27.31 -13.81 29.61
CA ALA A 536 28.26 -14.90 29.45
C ALA A 536 28.08 -16.00 30.51
N LEU A 537 27.80 -15.66 31.76
CA LEU A 537 27.48 -16.61 32.83
C LEU A 537 26.17 -17.35 32.56
N ASN A 538 25.13 -16.64 32.13
CA ASN A 538 23.85 -17.23 31.73
C ASN A 538 24.02 -18.11 30.48
N ALA A 539 24.85 -17.69 29.52
CA ALA A 539 25.21 -18.50 28.36
C ALA A 539 25.96 -19.77 28.78
N VAL A 540 26.86 -19.71 29.77
CA VAL A 540 27.53 -20.91 30.32
C VAL A 540 26.51 -21.84 31.01
N ALA A 541 25.57 -21.29 31.77
CA ALA A 541 24.50 -22.08 32.38
C ALA A 541 23.58 -22.72 31.32
N GLU A 542 23.26 -21.98 30.27
CA GLU A 542 22.45 -22.44 29.14
C GLU A 542 23.18 -23.50 28.31
N VAL A 543 24.48 -23.33 28.03
CA VAL A 543 25.32 -24.35 27.41
C VAL A 543 25.27 -25.65 28.23
N LYS A 544 25.41 -25.57 29.55
CA LYS A 544 25.32 -26.75 30.43
C LYS A 544 23.93 -27.40 30.43
N ARG A 545 22.86 -26.60 30.35
CA ARG A 545 21.48 -27.08 30.19
C ARG A 545 21.33 -27.82 28.86
N LEU A 546 21.77 -27.20 27.76
CA LEU A 546 21.71 -27.75 26.41
C LEU A 546 22.62 -28.97 26.22
N GLU A 547 23.74 -29.08 26.95
CA GLU A 547 24.55 -30.31 27.01
C GLU A 547 23.77 -31.47 27.63
N THR A 548 22.99 -31.20 28.68
CA THR A 548 22.12 -32.19 29.32
C THR A 548 21.00 -32.63 28.37
N VAL A 549 20.35 -31.66 27.70
CA VAL A 549 19.38 -31.95 26.64
C VAL A 549 20.01 -32.73 25.49
N SER A 550 21.22 -32.38 25.05
CA SER A 550 21.94 -33.10 23.98
C SER A 550 22.19 -34.56 24.36
N ALA A 551 22.50 -34.83 25.64
CA ALA A 551 22.67 -36.20 26.12
C ALA A 551 21.36 -36.99 26.09
N GLU A 552 20.25 -36.39 26.52
CA GLU A 552 18.91 -37.00 26.44
C GLU A 552 18.51 -37.27 24.98
N VAL A 553 18.68 -36.27 24.11
CA VAL A 553 18.40 -36.35 22.67
C VAL A 553 19.18 -37.50 22.02
N ASN A 554 20.46 -37.67 22.36
CA ASN A 554 21.28 -38.75 21.81
C ASN A 554 20.82 -40.14 22.25
N GLU A 555 20.26 -40.30 23.46
CA GLU A 555 19.65 -41.57 23.88
C GLU A 555 18.33 -41.81 23.15
N LEU A 556 17.47 -40.79 23.04
CA LEU A 556 16.19 -40.88 22.32
C LEU A 556 16.39 -41.18 20.82
N ALA A 557 17.44 -40.63 20.19
CA ALA A 557 17.78 -40.92 18.80
C ALA A 557 18.09 -42.41 18.57
N LYS A 558 18.62 -43.12 19.57
CA LYS A 558 18.84 -44.59 19.50
C LYS A 558 17.54 -45.37 19.60
N GLU A 559 16.51 -44.82 20.25
CA GLU A 559 15.19 -45.43 20.36
C GLU A 559 14.34 -45.25 19.09
N GLY A 560 14.72 -44.30 18.22
CA GLY A 560 14.15 -44.09 16.89
C GLY A 560 13.46 -42.73 16.74
N LEU A 561 13.17 -42.37 15.48
CA LEU A 561 12.65 -41.04 15.12
C LEU A 561 11.34 -40.68 15.84
N GLU A 562 10.39 -41.61 15.96
CA GLU A 562 9.09 -41.31 16.60
C GLU A 562 9.24 -40.94 18.09
N LYS A 563 10.13 -41.60 18.82
CA LYS A 563 10.40 -41.28 20.24
C LYS A 563 11.04 -39.91 20.39
N LEU A 564 11.90 -39.55 19.46
CA LEU A 564 12.52 -38.24 19.38
C LEU A 564 11.48 -37.16 19.05
N LEU A 565 10.59 -37.40 18.09
CA LEU A 565 9.50 -36.48 17.71
C LEU A 565 8.49 -36.29 18.84
N GLU A 566 8.11 -37.36 19.54
CA GLU A 566 7.21 -37.30 20.71
C GLU A 566 7.75 -36.33 21.78
N LYS A 567 9.07 -36.35 22.01
CA LYS A 567 9.73 -35.43 22.94
C LYS A 567 9.89 -34.02 22.35
N ALA A 568 10.21 -33.90 21.06
CA ALA A 568 10.30 -32.61 20.39
C ALA A 568 8.97 -31.83 20.49
N TRP A 569 7.83 -32.50 20.29
CA TRP A 569 6.49 -31.93 20.47
C TRP A 569 6.23 -31.39 21.89
N GLN A 570 6.81 -32.01 22.93
CA GLN A 570 6.69 -31.53 24.31
C GLN A 570 7.56 -30.30 24.60
N CYS A 571 8.58 -30.08 23.77
CA CYS A 571 9.57 -29.00 23.92
C CYS A 571 9.41 -27.90 22.87
N VAL A 572 8.26 -27.80 22.17
CA VAL A 572 8.13 -26.90 21.01
C VAL A 572 8.27 -25.40 21.31
N THR A 573 8.14 -25.00 22.57
CA THR A 573 8.35 -23.61 23.01
C THR A 573 9.81 -23.33 23.41
N ASP A 574 10.67 -24.35 23.47
CA ASP A 574 12.06 -24.27 23.89
C ASP A 574 12.98 -24.42 22.67
N ILE A 575 13.31 -23.29 22.05
CA ILE A 575 14.08 -23.22 20.79
C ILE A 575 15.43 -23.91 20.93
N GLY A 576 16.16 -23.64 22.02
CA GLY A 576 17.48 -24.22 22.24
C GLY A 576 17.42 -25.75 22.35
N ALA A 577 16.38 -26.29 23.00
CA ALA A 577 16.16 -27.73 23.02
C ALA A 577 15.77 -28.26 21.63
N LEU A 578 14.84 -27.59 20.94
CA LEU A 578 14.38 -27.97 19.61
C LEU A 578 15.51 -28.04 18.58
N GLU A 579 16.47 -27.11 18.62
CA GLU A 579 17.64 -27.16 17.74
C GLU A 579 18.46 -28.45 17.95
N LYS A 580 18.56 -28.94 19.20
CA LYS A 580 19.22 -30.22 19.48
C LYS A 580 18.40 -31.39 18.95
N PHE A 581 17.09 -31.38 19.15
CA PHE A 581 16.19 -32.40 18.59
C PHE A 581 16.26 -32.41 17.06
N GLU A 582 16.26 -31.25 16.40
CA GLU A 582 16.33 -31.12 14.95
C GLU A 582 17.66 -31.67 14.43
N ALA A 583 18.78 -31.28 15.06
CA ALA A 583 20.10 -31.76 14.70
C ALA A 583 20.21 -33.29 14.78
N ALA A 584 19.66 -33.90 15.83
CA ALA A 584 19.65 -35.36 15.97
C ALA A 584 18.69 -36.05 14.99
N ALA A 585 17.50 -35.49 14.76
CA ALA A 585 16.53 -36.01 13.80
C ALA A 585 17.13 -36.06 12.38
N ARG A 586 17.91 -35.05 12.00
CA ARG A 586 18.64 -34.99 10.71
C ARG A 586 19.72 -36.06 10.55
N THR A 587 20.20 -36.68 11.64
CA THR A 587 21.18 -37.78 11.55
C THR A 587 20.55 -39.15 11.30
N LEU A 588 19.23 -39.27 11.49
CA LEU A 588 18.50 -40.50 11.24
C LEU A 588 18.24 -40.64 9.73
N PRO A 589 18.32 -41.85 9.15
CA PRO A 589 18.15 -42.06 7.72
C PRO A 589 16.71 -41.80 7.28
N GLY A 590 16.55 -41.17 6.11
CA GLY A 590 15.25 -40.80 5.54
C GLY A 590 14.90 -39.33 5.76
N HIS A 591 13.95 -38.82 4.98
CA HIS A 591 13.44 -37.45 5.02
C HIS A 591 14.42 -36.35 4.58
N GLU A 592 15.51 -36.70 3.88
CA GLU A 592 16.54 -35.74 3.46
C GLU A 592 15.99 -34.65 2.54
N LEU A 593 14.96 -34.96 1.74
CA LEU A 593 14.31 -34.01 0.84
C LEU A 593 13.40 -33.04 1.61
N GLU A 594 12.68 -33.53 2.61
CA GLU A 594 11.82 -32.77 3.50
C GLU A 594 12.65 -31.76 4.31
N TRP A 595 13.79 -32.18 4.87
CA TRP A 595 14.72 -31.27 5.55
C TRP A 595 15.24 -30.16 4.63
N ARG A 596 15.50 -30.48 3.36
CA ARG A 596 15.90 -29.47 2.36
C ARG A 596 14.79 -28.47 2.05
N CYS A 597 13.54 -28.92 2.02
CA CYS A 597 12.40 -28.02 1.86
C CYS A 597 12.34 -26.99 3.00
N LEU A 598 12.51 -27.44 4.24
CA LEU A 598 12.56 -26.57 5.40
C LEU A 598 13.74 -25.59 5.33
N ASP A 599 14.93 -26.07 4.95
CA ASP A 599 16.13 -25.24 4.83
C ASP A 599 15.98 -24.19 3.73
N PHE A 600 15.34 -24.52 2.61
CA PHE A 600 15.09 -23.57 1.53
C PHE A 600 14.24 -22.38 2.00
N VAL A 601 13.11 -22.66 2.66
CA VAL A 601 12.23 -21.60 3.16
C VAL A 601 12.90 -20.77 4.27
N ARG A 602 13.69 -21.40 5.14
CA ARG A 602 14.44 -20.68 6.19
C ARG A 602 15.54 -19.79 5.61
N ASN A 603 16.30 -20.29 4.64
CA ASN A 603 17.52 -19.65 4.14
C ASN A 603 17.32 -18.75 2.91
N TYR A 604 16.09 -18.54 2.46
CA TYR A 604 15.80 -17.67 1.33
C TYR A 604 16.17 -16.21 1.67
N GLU A 605 17.41 -15.79 1.40
CA GLU A 605 17.90 -14.43 1.70
C GLU A 605 17.05 -13.37 0.95
N PHE A 606 16.77 -12.26 1.64
CA PHE A 606 16.07 -11.05 1.15
C PHE A 606 16.72 -10.44 -0.12
N ARG A 607 16.55 -11.06 -1.29
CA ARG A 607 16.96 -10.51 -2.58
C ARG A 607 15.86 -10.50 -3.65
N ARG A 608 14.64 -10.89 -3.28
CA ARG A 608 13.43 -10.88 -4.15
C ARG A 608 12.30 -10.19 -3.38
N GLY A 609 11.34 -9.60 -4.09
CA GLY A 609 10.16 -8.99 -3.46
C GLY A 609 9.40 -10.00 -2.61
N ASP A 610 8.78 -9.53 -1.52
CA ASP A 610 8.19 -10.38 -0.48
C ASP A 610 7.14 -11.36 -1.03
N THR A 611 6.39 -10.97 -2.08
CA THR A 611 5.32 -11.78 -2.69
C THR A 611 5.82 -13.07 -3.34
N GLU A 612 6.95 -13.06 -4.05
CA GLU A 612 7.47 -14.27 -4.73
C GLU A 612 7.93 -15.34 -3.73
N ALA A 613 8.49 -14.90 -2.59
CA ALA A 613 8.96 -15.81 -1.54
C ALA A 613 7.78 -16.50 -0.82
N GLU A 614 6.65 -15.82 -0.66
CA GLU A 614 5.44 -16.40 -0.09
C GLU A 614 4.85 -17.46 -1.01
N GLU A 615 4.73 -17.18 -2.31
CA GLU A 615 4.23 -18.16 -3.30
C GLU A 615 5.10 -19.42 -3.33
N GLU A 616 6.43 -19.27 -3.33
CA GLU A 616 7.34 -20.43 -3.29
C GLU A 616 7.22 -21.21 -1.97
N ALA A 617 7.05 -20.53 -0.83
CA ALA A 617 6.81 -21.20 0.46
C ALA A 617 5.47 -21.96 0.46
N VAL A 618 4.43 -21.41 -0.18
CA VAL A 618 3.13 -22.08 -0.36
C VAL A 618 3.29 -23.34 -1.21
N GLY A 619 3.96 -23.25 -2.35
CA GLY A 619 4.24 -24.39 -3.23
C GLY A 619 5.02 -25.52 -2.52
N VAL A 620 6.05 -25.14 -1.75
CA VAL A 620 6.81 -26.08 -0.91
C VAL A 620 5.92 -26.72 0.16
N GLY A 621 5.08 -25.94 0.84
CA GLY A 621 4.17 -26.44 1.86
C GLY A 621 3.12 -27.42 1.32
N ILE A 622 2.52 -27.12 0.17
CA ILE A 622 1.58 -28.04 -0.51
C ILE A 622 2.28 -29.36 -0.86
N TRP A 623 3.48 -29.28 -1.43
CA TRP A 623 4.27 -30.48 -1.76
C TRP A 623 4.59 -31.33 -0.52
N LEU A 624 5.00 -30.68 0.58
CA LEU A 624 5.25 -31.33 1.87
C LEU A 624 3.99 -32.03 2.40
N GLY A 625 2.82 -31.41 2.26
CA GLY A 625 1.55 -32.02 2.63
C GLY A 625 1.26 -33.31 1.86
N GLN A 626 1.56 -33.34 0.56
CA GLN A 626 1.33 -34.49 -0.32
C GLN A 626 2.35 -35.63 -0.17
N ASN A 627 3.55 -35.35 0.34
CA ASN A 627 4.67 -36.31 0.38
C ASN A 627 5.03 -36.79 1.80
N GLY A 628 4.25 -36.41 2.81
CA GLY A 628 4.44 -36.82 4.20
C GLY A 628 5.52 -35.98 4.91
N CYS A 629 5.07 -35.04 5.75
CA CYS A 629 5.93 -34.07 6.42
C CYS A 629 5.79 -34.05 7.94
N GLU A 630 5.16 -35.06 8.55
CA GLU A 630 4.91 -35.16 9.99
C GLU A 630 6.20 -34.93 10.80
N THR A 631 7.33 -35.44 10.31
CA THR A 631 8.67 -35.28 10.91
C THR A 631 9.11 -33.82 11.07
N LEU A 632 8.69 -32.91 10.17
CA LEU A 632 9.13 -31.51 10.20
C LEU A 632 8.29 -30.62 11.10
N GLN A 633 7.01 -30.97 11.27
CA GLN A 633 6.01 -30.09 11.89
C GLN A 633 6.34 -29.58 13.30
N PRO A 634 6.96 -30.35 14.23
CA PRO A 634 7.36 -29.78 15.52
C PRO A 634 8.42 -28.68 15.40
N PHE A 635 9.28 -28.76 14.38
CA PHE A 635 10.34 -27.79 14.12
C PHE A 635 9.85 -26.57 13.35
N ILE A 636 8.85 -26.75 12.46
CA ILE A 636 8.17 -25.65 11.80
C ILE A 636 7.33 -24.86 12.82
N TRP A 637 6.56 -25.56 13.66
CA TRP A 637 5.81 -24.91 14.74
C TRP A 637 6.74 -24.27 15.77
N GLY A 638 7.83 -24.93 16.15
CA GLY A 638 8.81 -24.39 17.07
C GLY A 638 9.49 -23.11 16.60
N ALA A 639 9.64 -22.95 15.28
CA ALA A 639 10.16 -21.71 14.69
C ALA A 639 9.25 -20.49 14.96
N LEU A 640 7.98 -20.68 15.37
CA LEU A 640 7.09 -19.61 15.82
C LEU A 640 7.60 -18.84 17.04
N TYR A 641 8.48 -19.46 17.82
CA TYR A 641 9.07 -18.82 18.98
C TYR A 641 10.41 -18.14 18.66
N SER A 642 10.92 -18.28 17.43
CA SER A 642 12.12 -17.60 16.95
C SER A 642 11.81 -16.21 16.39
N GLU A 643 12.82 -15.34 16.33
CA GLU A 643 12.71 -13.99 15.74
C GLU A 643 12.42 -14.01 14.23
N SER A 644 12.52 -15.17 13.55
CA SER A 644 12.37 -15.33 12.09
C SER A 644 11.09 -16.09 11.68
N TYR A 645 10.02 -16.01 12.48
CA TYR A 645 8.89 -16.94 12.37
C TYR A 645 7.97 -16.76 11.16
N LEU A 646 7.84 -15.54 10.62
CA LEU A 646 6.85 -15.21 9.57
C LEU A 646 6.97 -16.14 8.35
N ARG A 647 8.20 -16.52 7.97
CA ARG A 647 8.47 -17.38 6.81
C ARG A 647 8.01 -18.81 7.00
N THR A 648 8.25 -19.35 8.20
CA THR A 648 7.87 -20.73 8.55
C THR A 648 6.38 -20.87 8.85
N ALA A 649 5.69 -19.77 9.19
CA ALA A 649 4.25 -19.79 9.44
C ALA A 649 3.44 -20.22 8.20
N ASN A 650 3.82 -19.71 7.02
CA ASN A 650 3.15 -20.03 5.75
C ASN A 650 3.31 -21.50 5.33
N LEU A 651 4.32 -22.21 5.84
CA LEU A 651 4.50 -23.64 5.56
C LEU A 651 3.38 -24.48 6.18
N LEU A 652 3.03 -24.27 7.45
CA LEU A 652 2.02 -25.10 8.12
C LEU A 652 0.63 -24.89 7.51
N THR A 653 0.26 -23.64 7.21
CA THR A 653 -1.03 -23.35 6.56
C THR A 653 -1.09 -23.98 5.18
N SER A 654 0.02 -24.03 4.45
CA SER A 654 0.07 -24.63 3.11
C SER A 654 0.07 -26.16 3.16
N ILE A 655 0.78 -26.75 4.14
CA ILE A 655 0.71 -28.19 4.43
C ILE A 655 -0.74 -28.60 4.74
N GLY A 656 -1.44 -27.81 5.56
CA GLY A 656 -2.81 -28.08 5.98
C GLY A 656 -3.87 -27.97 4.88
N ARG A 657 -3.52 -27.46 3.68
CA ARG A 657 -4.39 -27.60 2.49
C ARG A 657 -4.55 -29.07 2.08
N THR A 658 -3.56 -29.92 2.35
CA THR A 658 -3.68 -31.36 2.12
C THR A 658 -4.42 -32.01 3.29
N THR A 659 -5.61 -32.55 3.02
CA THR A 659 -6.46 -33.17 4.05
C THR A 659 -5.71 -34.30 4.77
N GLY A 660 -5.58 -34.17 6.09
CA GLY A 660 -4.92 -35.16 6.95
C GLY A 660 -3.39 -35.08 6.99
N ALA A 661 -2.77 -34.07 6.36
CA ALA A 661 -1.32 -33.91 6.39
C ALA A 661 -0.77 -33.31 7.69
N LEU A 662 -1.59 -32.55 8.43
CA LEU A 662 -1.19 -31.97 9.71
C LEU A 662 -1.21 -33.03 10.83
N ASP A 663 -0.14 -33.05 11.64
CA ASP A 663 0.00 -33.88 12.81
C ASP A 663 -1.03 -33.47 13.86
N LYS A 664 -1.79 -34.44 14.40
CA LYS A 664 -2.83 -34.18 15.41
C LYS A 664 -2.29 -33.53 16.68
N ARG A 665 -1.00 -33.67 16.98
CA ARG A 665 -0.34 -33.01 18.13
C ARG A 665 -0.35 -31.49 18.01
N LEU A 666 -0.46 -30.94 16.79
CA LEU A 666 -0.63 -29.50 16.56
C LEU A 666 -1.91 -28.95 17.18
N GLU A 667 -2.99 -29.74 17.27
CA GLU A 667 -4.25 -29.28 17.84
C GLU A 667 -4.07 -28.77 19.27
N ALA A 668 -3.39 -29.56 20.11
CA ALA A 668 -3.09 -29.17 21.50
C ALA A 668 -2.16 -27.95 21.58
N CYS A 669 -1.20 -27.85 20.65
CA CYS A 669 -0.29 -26.71 20.58
C CYS A 669 -1.02 -25.41 20.19
N CYS A 670 -1.90 -25.49 19.19
CA CYS A 670 -2.70 -24.36 18.73
C CYS A 670 -3.67 -23.89 19.80
N LEU A 671 -4.39 -24.82 20.46
CA LEU A 671 -5.29 -24.49 21.57
C LEU A 671 -4.55 -23.77 22.70
N LYS A 672 -3.34 -24.23 23.06
CA LYS A 672 -2.51 -23.55 24.06
C LYS A 672 -2.04 -22.18 23.58
N GLN A 673 -1.72 -22.02 22.29
CA GLN A 673 -1.30 -20.73 21.73
C GLN A 673 -2.43 -19.69 21.78
N LEU A 674 -3.70 -20.10 21.66
CA LEU A 674 -4.84 -19.19 21.83
C LEU A 674 -4.90 -18.57 23.23
N GLU A 675 -4.36 -19.22 24.25
CA GLU A 675 -4.32 -18.71 25.64
C GLU A 675 -3.22 -17.67 25.87
N ILE A 676 -2.25 -17.54 24.96
CA ILE A 676 -1.11 -16.63 25.10
C ILE A 676 -1.47 -15.29 24.47
N VAL A 677 -1.59 -14.24 25.28
CA VAL A 677 -1.86 -12.87 24.81
C VAL A 677 -0.55 -12.28 24.26
N GLU A 678 -0.59 -11.83 23.01
CA GLU A 678 0.52 -11.18 22.31
C GLU A 678 0.00 -9.87 21.73
N GLU A 679 0.85 -8.86 21.63
CA GLU A 679 0.46 -7.51 21.22
C GLU A 679 -0.30 -7.48 19.87
N TYR A 680 0.14 -8.26 18.88
CA TYR A 680 -0.44 -8.29 17.52
C TYR A 680 -1.22 -9.56 17.17
N HIS A 681 -1.38 -10.48 18.11
CA HIS A 681 -2.13 -11.73 17.92
C HIS A 681 -1.78 -12.59 16.66
N PHE A 682 -0.66 -12.35 15.97
CA PHE A 682 -0.29 -13.07 14.74
C PHE A 682 -0.23 -14.59 14.94
N LYS A 683 0.37 -15.06 16.05
CA LYS A 683 0.45 -16.50 16.32
C LYS A 683 -0.89 -17.08 16.73
N ARG A 684 -1.78 -16.29 17.35
CA ARG A 684 -3.17 -16.69 17.56
C ARG A 684 -3.88 -16.85 16.22
N ALA A 685 -3.79 -15.87 15.32
CA ALA A 685 -4.37 -15.95 13.98
C ALA A 685 -3.88 -17.19 13.21
N LEU A 686 -2.58 -17.49 13.25
CA LEU A 686 -2.03 -18.72 12.68
C LEU A 686 -2.59 -19.98 13.35
N ALA A 687 -2.61 -20.04 14.68
CA ALA A 687 -3.17 -21.17 15.42
C ALA A 687 -4.64 -21.42 15.05
N VAL A 688 -5.43 -20.36 14.88
CA VAL A 688 -6.82 -20.42 14.41
C VAL A 688 -6.90 -21.05 13.02
N LYS A 689 -6.11 -20.56 12.04
CA LYS A 689 -6.07 -21.11 10.68
C LYS A 689 -5.71 -22.61 10.67
N LEU A 690 -4.78 -23.04 11.52
CA LEU A 690 -4.40 -24.45 11.62
C LEU A 690 -5.49 -25.31 12.29
N LEU A 691 -6.19 -24.79 13.30
CA LEU A 691 -7.32 -25.49 13.93
C LEU A 691 -8.48 -25.71 12.95
N GLU A 692 -8.72 -24.74 12.07
CA GLU A 692 -9.66 -24.88 10.95
C GLU A 692 -9.27 -26.04 10.02
N GLN A 693 -8.01 -26.08 9.59
CA GLN A 693 -7.49 -27.10 8.67
C GLN A 693 -7.45 -28.49 9.30
N LEU A 694 -7.15 -28.57 10.59
CA LEU A 694 -7.25 -29.78 11.41
C LEU A 694 -8.71 -30.23 11.63
N LYS A 695 -9.69 -29.38 11.31
CA LYS A 695 -11.11 -29.59 11.59
C LYS A 695 -11.35 -29.91 13.08
N SER A 696 -10.70 -29.15 13.96
CA SER A 696 -10.77 -29.34 15.41
C SER A 696 -12.13 -28.89 15.98
N GLU A 697 -12.97 -29.84 16.35
CA GLU A 697 -14.21 -29.56 17.09
C GLU A 697 -13.95 -28.93 18.46
N ALA A 698 -12.81 -29.28 19.10
CA ALA A 698 -12.41 -28.74 20.39
C ALA A 698 -12.08 -27.23 20.35
N ALA A 699 -11.80 -26.68 19.16
CA ALA A 699 -11.52 -25.26 18.98
C ALA A 699 -12.75 -24.36 19.15
N ILE A 700 -13.96 -24.83 18.84
CA ILE A 700 -15.18 -23.99 18.76
C ILE A 700 -15.39 -23.15 20.04
N PRO A 701 -15.32 -23.71 21.26
CA PRO A 701 -15.48 -22.92 22.48
C PRO A 701 -14.33 -21.92 22.71
N ALA A 702 -13.09 -22.30 22.36
CA ALA A 702 -11.92 -21.44 22.51
C ALA A 702 -11.97 -20.24 21.55
N LEU A 703 -12.42 -20.45 20.32
CA LEU A 703 -12.63 -19.39 19.33
C LEU A 703 -13.74 -18.41 19.74
N CYS A 704 -14.84 -18.90 20.34
CA CYS A 704 -15.87 -18.02 20.90
C CYS A 704 -15.30 -17.16 22.04
N LYS A 705 -14.52 -17.78 22.94
CA LYS A 705 -13.85 -17.08 24.05
C LYS A 705 -12.89 -16.01 23.56
N LEU A 706 -12.20 -16.24 22.45
CA LEU A 706 -11.28 -15.27 21.86
C LEU A 706 -11.98 -13.99 21.39
N ILE A 707 -13.18 -14.11 20.81
CA ILE A 707 -13.99 -12.93 20.46
C ILE A 707 -14.53 -12.24 21.72
N ASP A 708 -14.90 -12.99 22.77
CA ASP A 708 -15.31 -12.41 24.04
C ASP A 708 -14.16 -11.65 24.71
N GLU A 709 -12.93 -12.18 24.70
CA GLU A 709 -11.71 -11.50 25.18
C GLU A 709 -11.50 -10.15 24.48
N TYR A 710 -11.66 -10.10 23.16
CA TYR A 710 -11.60 -8.85 22.41
C TYR A 710 -12.61 -7.82 22.93
N PHE A 711 -13.87 -8.23 23.16
CA PHE A 711 -14.87 -7.31 23.69
C PHE A 711 -14.68 -6.94 25.16
N GLU A 712 -14.04 -7.79 25.97
CA GLU A 712 -13.61 -7.43 27.32
C GLU A 712 -12.52 -6.35 27.26
N GLU A 713 -11.61 -6.45 26.30
CA GLU A 713 -10.56 -5.43 26.09
C GLU A 713 -11.12 -4.06 25.68
N LEU A 714 -12.27 -4.05 25.01
CA LEU A 714 -12.96 -2.83 24.60
C LEU A 714 -13.92 -2.27 25.66
N ALA A 715 -14.24 -3.02 26.71
CA ALA A 715 -15.38 -2.71 27.58
C ALA A 715 -15.28 -1.34 28.27
N ASP A 716 -14.07 -0.90 28.59
CA ASP A 716 -13.79 0.35 29.31
C ASP A 716 -13.21 1.46 28.42
N LYS A 717 -13.05 1.24 27.11
CA LYS A 717 -12.41 2.16 26.16
C LYS A 717 -13.44 3.03 25.43
N HIS A 718 -13.11 4.31 25.19
CA HIS A 718 -13.97 5.25 24.46
C HIS A 718 -13.47 5.50 23.02
N ASP A 719 -14.40 5.49 22.06
CA ASP A 719 -14.27 5.74 20.60
C ASP A 719 -12.87 5.54 19.98
N PHE A 720 -11.93 6.48 20.19
CA PHE A 720 -10.58 6.41 19.61
C PHE A 720 -9.71 5.30 20.20
N GLU A 721 -9.67 5.15 21.53
CA GLU A 721 -8.92 4.08 22.20
C GLU A 721 -9.43 2.69 21.81
N ALA A 722 -10.75 2.57 21.60
CA ALA A 722 -11.37 1.34 21.15
C ALA A 722 -10.97 0.98 19.69
N ARG A 723 -10.81 1.99 18.83
CA ARG A 723 -10.29 1.79 17.45
C ARG A 723 -8.83 1.36 17.46
N LEU A 724 -7.97 2.05 18.22
CA LEU A 724 -6.56 1.67 18.35
C LEU A 724 -6.41 0.25 18.92
N ALA A 725 -7.20 -0.10 19.94
CA ALA A 725 -7.22 -1.46 20.49
C ALA A 725 -7.75 -2.52 19.51
N THR A 726 -8.40 -2.14 18.41
CA THR A 726 -8.91 -3.09 17.41
C THR A 726 -7.85 -3.48 16.38
N ILE A 727 -6.92 -2.57 16.04
CA ILE A 727 -5.90 -2.77 15.00
C ILE A 727 -5.14 -4.11 15.19
N PRO A 728 -4.63 -4.46 16.38
CA PRO A 728 -3.86 -5.69 16.56
C PRO A 728 -4.72 -6.97 16.49
N TRP A 729 -6.05 -6.85 16.51
CA TRP A 729 -6.98 -7.99 16.52
C TRP A 729 -7.54 -8.36 15.15
N VAL A 730 -7.51 -7.45 14.16
CA VAL A 730 -8.26 -7.61 12.89
C VAL A 730 -7.97 -8.94 12.20
N GLU A 731 -6.70 -9.29 12.00
CA GLU A 731 -6.31 -10.55 11.34
C GLU A 731 -6.72 -11.78 12.18
N CYS A 732 -6.62 -11.68 13.51
CA CYS A 732 -7.01 -12.76 14.41
C CYS A 732 -8.53 -12.99 14.44
N LEU A 733 -9.32 -11.91 14.51
CA LEU A 733 -10.78 -11.98 14.51
C LEU A 733 -11.33 -12.43 13.16
N THR A 734 -10.72 -11.99 12.06
CA THR A 734 -11.08 -12.43 10.70
C THR A 734 -10.85 -13.94 10.56
N ALA A 735 -9.65 -14.43 10.90
CA ALA A 735 -9.36 -15.86 10.90
C ALA A 735 -10.29 -16.64 11.84
N THR A 736 -10.65 -16.06 12.99
CA THR A 736 -11.56 -16.69 13.97
C THR A 736 -12.96 -16.85 13.42
N ALA A 737 -13.49 -15.82 12.75
CA ALA A 737 -14.79 -15.89 12.10
C ALA A 737 -14.79 -16.90 10.94
N GLU A 738 -13.77 -16.91 10.08
CA GLU A 738 -13.60 -17.89 9.00
C GLU A 738 -13.56 -19.32 9.53
N ALA A 739 -12.72 -19.57 10.55
CA ALA A 739 -12.58 -20.88 11.18
C ALA A 739 -13.89 -21.34 11.81
N LEU A 740 -14.60 -20.47 12.54
CA LEU A 740 -15.93 -20.79 13.07
C LEU A 740 -16.92 -21.15 11.96
N GLY A 741 -16.87 -20.44 10.82
CA GLY A 741 -17.69 -20.73 9.64
C GLY A 741 -17.42 -22.13 9.07
N ALA A 742 -16.15 -22.49 8.90
CA ALA A 742 -15.74 -23.78 8.32
C ALA A 742 -15.93 -24.98 9.28
N LEU A 743 -15.85 -24.76 10.59
CA LEU A 743 -16.01 -25.83 11.59
C LEU A 743 -17.47 -26.29 11.78
N VAL A 744 -18.44 -25.57 11.22
CA VAL A 744 -19.87 -25.96 11.29
C VAL A 744 -20.16 -27.36 10.72
N GLU A 745 -19.35 -27.81 9.77
CA GLU A 745 -19.53 -29.11 9.09
C GLU A 745 -19.10 -30.30 9.96
N VAL A 746 -18.19 -30.06 10.91
CA VAL A 746 -17.59 -31.11 11.75
C VAL A 746 -18.09 -31.08 13.20
N ASP A 747 -18.88 -30.06 13.57
CA ASP A 747 -19.43 -29.94 14.93
C ASP A 747 -20.49 -31.01 15.22
N THR A 748 -20.11 -32.03 16.00
CA THR A 748 -21.02 -33.09 16.44
C THR A 748 -22.00 -32.60 17.52
N LYS A 749 -21.69 -31.48 18.17
CA LYS A 749 -22.50 -30.79 19.19
C LYS A 749 -23.14 -29.51 18.67
N LYS A 750 -23.41 -29.43 17.36
CA LYS A 750 -24.03 -28.26 16.71
C LYS A 750 -25.22 -27.67 17.49
N ASN A 751 -26.12 -28.52 17.99
CA ASN A 751 -27.29 -28.07 18.76
C ASN A 751 -26.94 -27.34 20.09
N GLU A 752 -25.77 -27.61 20.66
CA GLU A 752 -25.27 -26.99 21.89
C GLU A 752 -24.49 -25.70 21.57
N ASN A 753 -23.62 -25.71 20.56
CA ASN A 753 -22.74 -24.58 20.23
C ASN A 753 -23.41 -23.50 19.37
N GLU A 754 -24.37 -23.86 18.52
CA GLU A 754 -24.96 -22.99 17.50
C GLU A 754 -25.46 -21.66 18.07
N ARG A 755 -26.11 -21.71 19.24
CA ARG A 755 -26.63 -20.51 19.89
C ARG A 755 -25.49 -19.56 20.29
N THR A 756 -24.44 -20.07 20.92
CA THR A 756 -23.32 -19.27 21.41
C THR A 756 -22.54 -18.70 20.23
N VAL A 757 -22.20 -19.53 19.24
CA VAL A 757 -21.44 -19.12 18.05
C VAL A 757 -22.18 -18.00 17.30
N ARG A 758 -23.48 -18.16 17.04
CA ARG A 758 -24.28 -17.12 16.37
C ARG A 758 -24.35 -15.82 17.18
N GLN A 759 -24.49 -15.90 18.50
CA GLN A 759 -24.54 -14.71 19.36
C GLN A 759 -23.23 -13.91 19.28
N VAL A 760 -22.10 -14.60 19.39
CA VAL A 760 -20.77 -13.99 19.38
C VAL A 760 -20.43 -13.43 17.99
N LEU A 761 -20.66 -14.20 16.91
CA LEU A 761 -20.44 -13.74 15.54
C LEU A 761 -21.36 -12.57 15.16
N HIS A 762 -22.62 -12.57 15.61
CA HIS A 762 -23.53 -11.44 15.35
C HIS A 762 -23.07 -10.17 16.07
N LYS A 763 -22.55 -10.31 17.30
CA LYS A 763 -21.95 -9.19 18.05
C LYS A 763 -20.73 -8.64 17.28
N LEU A 764 -19.86 -9.53 16.79
CA LEU A 764 -18.69 -9.16 15.99
C LEU A 764 -19.09 -8.46 14.69
N LEU A 765 -20.01 -9.04 13.89
CA LEU A 765 -20.49 -8.44 12.64
C LEU A 765 -21.02 -7.01 12.83
N VAL A 766 -21.87 -6.79 13.84
CA VAL A 766 -22.44 -5.45 14.10
C VAL A 766 -21.34 -4.46 14.50
N HIS A 767 -20.36 -4.90 15.28
CA HIS A 767 -19.24 -4.07 15.68
C HIS A 767 -18.35 -3.71 14.48
N SER A 768 -17.95 -4.70 13.69
CA SER A 768 -17.11 -4.51 12.50
C SER A 768 -17.76 -3.56 11.49
N LEU A 769 -19.07 -3.68 11.25
CA LEU A 769 -19.79 -2.76 10.36
C LEU A 769 -19.84 -1.32 10.90
N LYS A 770 -19.93 -1.14 12.23
CA LYS A 770 -19.92 0.20 12.85
C LYS A 770 -18.55 0.88 12.70
N ASN A 771 -17.48 0.11 12.70
CA ASN A 771 -16.11 0.62 12.67
C ASN A 771 -15.44 0.53 11.29
N TYR A 772 -16.21 0.20 10.23
CA TYR A 772 -15.71 0.06 8.86
C TYR A 772 -14.62 -1.04 8.70
N GLU A 773 -14.65 -2.07 9.54
CA GLU A 773 -13.75 -3.22 9.48
C GLU A 773 -14.28 -4.28 8.51
N GLU A 774 -14.02 -4.07 7.21
CA GLU A 774 -14.61 -4.85 6.12
C GLU A 774 -14.29 -6.36 6.19
N LYS A 775 -13.01 -6.73 6.30
CA LYS A 775 -12.58 -8.14 6.25
C LYS A 775 -13.28 -8.99 7.33
N THR A 776 -13.29 -8.48 8.56
CA THR A 776 -13.92 -9.16 9.69
C THR A 776 -15.44 -9.20 9.56
N ALA A 777 -16.06 -8.15 9.00
CA ALA A 777 -17.50 -8.15 8.71
C ALA A 777 -17.87 -9.21 7.66
N VAL A 778 -17.11 -9.32 6.56
CA VAL A 778 -17.28 -10.34 5.52
C VAL A 778 -17.17 -11.74 6.11
N ALA A 779 -16.10 -12.03 6.85
CA ALA A 779 -15.89 -13.32 7.50
C ALA A 779 -17.03 -13.67 8.47
N SER A 780 -17.45 -12.70 9.31
CA SER A 780 -18.53 -12.89 10.28
C SER A 780 -19.88 -13.16 9.62
N LEU A 781 -20.21 -12.46 8.53
CA LEU A 781 -21.43 -12.68 7.77
C LEU A 781 -21.45 -14.09 7.16
N ASN A 782 -20.38 -14.49 6.50
CA ASN A 782 -20.25 -15.81 5.88
C ASN A 782 -20.39 -16.93 6.91
N ALA A 783 -19.74 -16.77 8.07
CA ALA A 783 -19.86 -17.71 9.17
C ALA A 783 -21.30 -17.79 9.71
N LEU A 784 -21.97 -16.66 9.96
CA LEU A 784 -23.38 -16.65 10.41
C LEU A 784 -24.32 -17.37 9.43
N VAL A 785 -24.12 -17.16 8.13
CA VAL A 785 -24.89 -17.85 7.07
C VAL A 785 -24.65 -19.35 7.11
N ALA A 786 -23.38 -19.79 7.27
CA ALA A 786 -23.01 -21.20 7.39
C ALA A 786 -23.64 -21.87 8.62
N TRP A 787 -23.68 -21.14 9.74
CA TRP A 787 -24.38 -21.55 10.96
C TRP A 787 -25.91 -21.50 10.85
N GLY A 788 -26.46 -21.02 9.74
CA GLY A 788 -27.89 -21.03 9.43
C GLY A 788 -28.67 -19.84 9.98
N GLU A 789 -28.01 -18.76 10.37
CA GLU A 789 -28.68 -17.53 10.81
C GLU A 789 -29.46 -16.90 9.64
N THR A 790 -30.69 -16.44 9.91
CA THR A 790 -31.59 -15.91 8.88
C THR A 790 -31.97 -14.45 9.12
N HIS A 791 -31.75 -13.94 10.33
CA HIS A 791 -32.08 -12.57 10.75
C HIS A 791 -30.94 -11.57 10.47
N LEU A 792 -30.41 -11.59 9.25
CA LEU A 792 -29.24 -10.79 8.82
C LEU A 792 -29.60 -9.65 7.86
N LEU A 793 -30.89 -9.43 7.60
CA LEU A 793 -31.36 -8.49 6.58
C LEU A 793 -30.82 -7.05 6.75
N PRO A 794 -30.78 -6.48 7.98
CA PRO A 794 -30.20 -5.16 8.19
C PRO A 794 -28.71 -5.10 7.85
N GLN A 795 -27.93 -6.11 8.26
CA GLN A 795 -26.48 -6.17 8.03
C GLN A 795 -26.17 -6.37 6.54
N ILE A 796 -26.89 -7.27 5.87
CA ILE A 796 -26.80 -7.46 4.41
C ILE A 796 -27.08 -6.14 3.69
N SER A 797 -28.12 -5.40 4.11
CA SER A 797 -28.47 -4.12 3.48
C SER A 797 -27.39 -3.05 3.70
N SER A 798 -26.73 -3.04 4.86
CA SER A 798 -25.60 -2.15 5.14
C SER A 798 -24.40 -2.46 4.26
N MET A 799 -24.04 -3.74 4.12
CA MET A 799 -22.87 -4.17 3.35
C MET A 799 -23.03 -3.96 1.83
N LEU A 800 -24.26 -3.96 1.31
CA LEU A 800 -24.53 -3.62 -0.09
C LEU A 800 -24.21 -2.17 -0.45
N ALA A 801 -24.01 -1.29 0.54
CA ALA A 801 -23.64 0.11 0.35
C ALA A 801 -22.14 0.39 0.58
N ASN A 802 -21.34 -0.65 0.86
CA ASN A 802 -19.90 -0.58 1.12
C ASN A 802 -19.10 -0.99 -0.14
N ASP A 803 -17.82 -1.36 0.04
CA ASP A 803 -16.91 -1.76 -1.03
C ASP A 803 -17.17 -3.14 -1.64
N THR A 804 -16.45 -3.43 -2.71
CA THR A 804 -16.61 -4.63 -3.56
C THR A 804 -16.64 -5.95 -2.76
N PRO A 805 -15.71 -6.24 -1.82
CA PRO A 805 -15.75 -7.49 -1.04
C PRO A 805 -17.01 -7.61 -0.18
N SER A 806 -17.42 -6.53 0.50
CA SER A 806 -18.65 -6.46 1.29
C SER A 806 -19.89 -6.71 0.45
N GLN A 807 -19.97 -6.09 -0.73
CA GLN A 807 -21.08 -6.27 -1.67
C GLN A 807 -21.19 -7.72 -2.13
N ILE A 808 -20.06 -8.36 -2.51
CA ILE A 808 -20.01 -9.75 -2.93
C ILE A 808 -20.50 -10.68 -1.81
N ALA A 809 -20.00 -10.51 -0.58
CA ALA A 809 -20.41 -11.31 0.57
C ALA A 809 -21.90 -11.15 0.90
N ALA A 810 -22.41 -9.92 0.84
CA ALA A 810 -23.83 -9.64 1.04
C ALA A 810 -24.70 -10.33 -0.03
N LEU A 811 -24.30 -10.29 -1.30
CA LEU A 811 -25.00 -10.95 -2.40
C LEU A 811 -24.94 -12.48 -2.30
N GLN A 812 -23.81 -13.05 -1.89
CA GLN A 812 -23.69 -14.48 -1.57
C GLN A 812 -24.61 -14.89 -0.41
N ALA A 813 -24.71 -14.06 0.64
CA ALA A 813 -25.63 -14.29 1.75
C ALA A 813 -27.10 -14.25 1.28
N VAL A 814 -27.48 -13.32 0.39
CA VAL A 814 -28.80 -13.30 -0.24
C VAL A 814 -29.06 -14.59 -1.01
N GLU A 815 -28.10 -15.04 -1.83
CA GLU A 815 -28.21 -16.27 -2.61
C GLU A 815 -28.45 -17.49 -1.72
N ALA A 816 -27.74 -17.58 -0.59
CA ALA A 816 -27.84 -18.69 0.36
C ALA A 816 -29.13 -18.67 1.21
N LEU A 817 -29.64 -17.48 1.55
CA LEU A 817 -30.77 -17.31 2.46
C LEU A 817 -32.13 -17.11 1.79
N ALA A 818 -32.17 -16.81 0.48
CA ALA A 818 -33.40 -16.46 -0.24
C ALA A 818 -34.56 -17.44 0.00
N SER A 819 -34.31 -18.75 -0.01
CA SER A 819 -35.33 -19.79 0.21
C SER A 819 -35.78 -19.89 1.68
N LYS A 820 -34.94 -19.48 2.63
CA LYS A 820 -35.18 -19.54 4.08
C LYS A 820 -35.96 -18.35 4.61
N TRP A 821 -35.91 -17.20 3.94
CA TRP A 821 -36.66 -16.01 4.32
C TRP A 821 -38.19 -16.19 4.22
N LYS A 822 -38.96 -15.37 4.93
CA LYS A 822 -40.42 -15.33 4.74
C LYS A 822 -40.72 -14.54 3.48
N SER A 823 -41.88 -14.79 2.83
CA SER A 823 -42.28 -14.04 1.62
C SER A 823 -42.39 -12.54 1.88
N ALA A 824 -42.74 -12.11 3.10
CA ALA A 824 -42.74 -10.71 3.49
C ALA A 824 -41.32 -10.10 3.45
N ASP A 825 -40.33 -10.79 4.03
CA ASP A 825 -38.94 -10.33 4.09
C ASP A 825 -38.32 -10.26 2.68
N ARG A 826 -38.55 -11.29 1.85
CA ARG A 826 -38.13 -11.29 0.43
C ARG A 826 -38.70 -10.09 -0.33
N LYS A 827 -40.00 -9.80 -0.15
CA LYS A 827 -40.65 -8.65 -0.79
C LYS A 827 -40.09 -7.33 -0.28
N SER A 828 -39.88 -7.22 1.03
CA SER A 828 -39.29 -6.01 1.65
C SER A 828 -37.90 -5.74 1.08
N PHE A 829 -37.04 -6.76 1.03
CA PHE A 829 -35.69 -6.65 0.48
C PHE A 829 -35.67 -6.19 -0.98
N VAL A 830 -36.46 -6.85 -1.84
CA VAL A 830 -36.55 -6.54 -3.28
C VAL A 830 -37.22 -5.19 -3.56
N THR A 831 -38.00 -4.65 -2.61
CA THR A 831 -38.64 -3.33 -2.79
C THR A 831 -37.79 -2.19 -2.29
N MET A 832 -36.95 -2.40 -1.28
CA MET A 832 -36.17 -1.33 -0.65
C MET A 832 -34.70 -1.27 -1.09
N TYR A 833 -34.06 -2.41 -1.36
CA TYR A 833 -32.58 -2.47 -1.39
C TYR A 833 -31.97 -3.19 -2.59
N PHE A 834 -32.70 -4.08 -3.27
CA PHE A 834 -32.08 -4.94 -4.28
C PHE A 834 -31.92 -4.25 -5.65
N ARG A 835 -30.74 -3.66 -5.89
CA ARG A 835 -30.23 -3.15 -7.17
C ARG A 835 -28.81 -3.66 -7.36
N ASN A 836 -28.28 -3.62 -8.58
CA ASN A 836 -26.85 -3.86 -8.78
C ASN A 836 -26.08 -2.72 -8.09
N PRO A 837 -25.24 -2.98 -7.07
CA PRO A 837 -24.58 -1.91 -6.34
C PRO A 837 -23.37 -1.33 -7.09
N SER A 838 -22.83 -2.04 -8.10
CA SER A 838 -21.74 -1.57 -8.97
C SER A 838 -21.90 -2.23 -10.34
N ASP A 839 -22.50 -1.53 -11.30
CA ASP A 839 -22.85 -2.05 -12.64
C ASP A 839 -21.68 -2.05 -13.63
N ASP A 840 -20.55 -1.48 -13.21
CA ASP A 840 -19.25 -1.50 -13.86
C ASP A 840 -18.34 -2.62 -13.34
N ASN A 841 -18.64 -3.25 -12.19
CA ASN A 841 -17.80 -4.28 -11.59
C ASN A 841 -18.25 -5.71 -11.98
N ASN A 842 -17.33 -6.53 -12.46
CA ASN A 842 -17.61 -7.88 -12.98
C ASN A 842 -18.15 -8.84 -11.90
N SER A 843 -17.52 -8.87 -10.73
CA SER A 843 -17.78 -9.80 -9.63
C SER A 843 -19.10 -9.48 -8.94
N VAL A 844 -19.31 -8.19 -8.66
CA VAL A 844 -20.54 -7.67 -8.05
C VAL A 844 -21.71 -7.91 -8.98
N THR A 845 -21.57 -7.57 -10.26
CA THR A 845 -22.62 -7.75 -11.26
C THR A 845 -23.01 -9.23 -11.39
N LEU A 846 -22.03 -10.12 -11.53
CA LEU A 846 -22.31 -11.56 -11.61
C LEU A 846 -23.02 -12.10 -10.36
N MET A 847 -22.57 -11.68 -9.16
CA MET A 847 -23.23 -12.09 -7.92
C MET A 847 -24.62 -11.48 -7.75
N TYR A 848 -24.85 -10.27 -8.24
CA TYR A 848 -26.18 -9.65 -8.24
C TYR A 848 -27.17 -10.50 -9.05
N TYR A 849 -26.79 -10.93 -10.26
CA TYR A 849 -27.64 -11.80 -11.07
C TYR A 849 -27.87 -13.16 -10.39
N ARG A 850 -26.86 -13.75 -9.76
CA ARG A 850 -27.01 -15.00 -8.99
C ARG A 850 -27.98 -14.86 -7.81
N ALA A 851 -27.85 -13.79 -7.02
CA ALA A 851 -28.79 -13.48 -5.94
C ALA A 851 -30.22 -13.26 -6.47
N ALA A 852 -30.36 -12.60 -7.62
CA ALA A 852 -31.64 -12.39 -8.30
C ALA A 852 -32.31 -13.72 -8.68
N HIS A 853 -31.53 -14.65 -9.24
CA HIS A 853 -31.98 -16.01 -9.56
C HIS A 853 -32.44 -16.78 -8.32
N ALA A 854 -31.70 -16.71 -7.22
CA ALA A 854 -32.08 -17.38 -5.98
C ALA A 854 -33.38 -16.81 -5.38
N LEU A 855 -33.55 -15.48 -5.39
CA LEU A 855 -34.77 -14.81 -4.96
C LEU A 855 -35.97 -15.20 -5.83
N HIS A 856 -35.81 -15.21 -7.15
CA HIS A 856 -36.87 -15.62 -8.07
C HIS A 856 -37.25 -17.09 -7.90
N ALA A 857 -36.27 -17.98 -7.73
CA ALA A 857 -36.52 -19.40 -7.46
C ALA A 857 -37.29 -19.60 -6.14
N ALA A 858 -37.00 -18.79 -5.11
CA ALA A 858 -37.69 -18.83 -3.81
C ALA A 858 -39.11 -18.24 -3.83
N ASP A 859 -39.37 -17.20 -4.64
CA ASP A 859 -40.70 -16.60 -4.81
C ASP A 859 -40.87 -16.06 -6.24
N PRO A 860 -41.43 -16.88 -7.17
CA PRO A 860 -41.61 -16.48 -8.57
C PRO A 860 -42.49 -15.24 -8.78
N LYS A 861 -43.23 -14.80 -7.75
CA LYS A 861 -44.07 -13.59 -7.81
C LYS A 861 -43.23 -12.30 -7.74
N LEU A 862 -41.94 -12.39 -7.42
CA LEU A 862 -41.06 -11.22 -7.31
C LEU A 862 -40.72 -10.60 -8.67
N GLY A 863 -40.85 -11.36 -9.78
CA GLY A 863 -40.50 -10.87 -11.11
C GLY A 863 -40.08 -11.99 -12.07
N LYS A 864 -39.33 -11.65 -13.12
CA LYS A 864 -38.62 -12.63 -13.98
C LYS A 864 -37.13 -12.66 -13.65
N THR A 865 -36.30 -13.38 -14.37
CA THR A 865 -34.86 -13.06 -14.38
C THR A 865 -34.34 -13.04 -15.80
N GLU A 866 -33.30 -12.23 -16.09
CA GLU A 866 -32.49 -12.45 -17.28
C GLU A 866 -31.89 -13.86 -17.21
N PRO A 867 -31.63 -14.50 -18.36
CA PRO A 867 -30.88 -15.74 -18.39
C PRO A 867 -29.48 -15.56 -17.80
N ILE A 868 -29.03 -16.52 -16.99
CA ILE A 868 -27.71 -16.46 -16.35
C ILE A 868 -26.57 -16.45 -17.40
N GLU A 869 -26.81 -17.00 -18.58
CA GLU A 869 -25.90 -17.00 -19.72
C GLU A 869 -25.61 -15.59 -20.21
N LYS A 870 -26.65 -14.75 -20.26
CA LYS A 870 -26.51 -13.35 -20.68
C LYS A 870 -25.84 -12.54 -19.57
N ALA A 871 -26.21 -12.78 -18.31
CA ALA A 871 -25.57 -12.15 -17.16
C ALA A 871 -24.07 -12.44 -17.08
N LEU A 872 -23.66 -13.69 -17.32
CA LEU A 872 -22.24 -14.06 -17.34
C LEU A 872 -21.51 -13.42 -18.53
N ALA A 873 -22.13 -13.39 -19.70
CA ALA A 873 -21.55 -12.72 -20.87
C ALA A 873 -21.37 -11.21 -20.64
N GLU A 874 -22.32 -10.56 -19.97
CA GLU A 874 -22.24 -9.16 -19.54
C GLU A 874 -21.10 -8.98 -18.52
N ALA A 875 -21.06 -9.77 -17.46
CA ALA A 875 -20.02 -9.66 -16.43
C ALA A 875 -18.59 -9.86 -16.98
N ARG A 876 -18.39 -10.75 -17.95
CA ARG A 876 -17.10 -10.94 -18.63
C ARG A 876 -16.67 -9.77 -19.52
N GLN A 877 -17.57 -8.85 -19.84
CA GLN A 877 -17.26 -7.62 -20.59
C GLN A 877 -16.96 -6.43 -19.67
N LEU A 878 -17.22 -6.58 -18.37
CA LEU A 878 -16.97 -5.55 -17.38
C LEU A 878 -15.53 -5.61 -16.87
N TYR A 879 -15.01 -4.46 -16.47
CA TYR A 879 -13.64 -4.31 -16.01
C TYR A 879 -13.60 -4.26 -14.47
N THR A 880 -12.48 -4.66 -13.87
CA THR A 880 -12.23 -4.45 -12.44
C THR A 880 -10.74 -4.22 -12.22
N TYR A 881 -10.41 -3.25 -11.37
CA TYR A 881 -9.05 -2.86 -11.06
C TYR A 881 -8.40 -3.83 -10.05
N GLY A 882 -7.17 -4.27 -10.31
CA GLY A 882 -6.35 -5.05 -9.37
C GLY A 882 -6.39 -6.57 -9.56
N GLY A 883 -5.24 -7.21 -9.41
CA GLY A 883 -5.06 -8.65 -9.66
C GLY A 883 -5.89 -9.56 -8.74
N ASP A 884 -6.07 -9.18 -7.48
CA ASP A 884 -6.84 -9.98 -6.51
C ASP A 884 -8.34 -10.01 -6.83
N LEU A 885 -8.90 -8.87 -7.24
CA LEU A 885 -10.31 -8.80 -7.64
C LEU A 885 -10.56 -9.56 -8.95
N TRP A 886 -9.59 -9.63 -9.86
CA TRP A 886 -9.65 -10.50 -11.04
C TRP A 886 -9.68 -11.98 -10.66
N ASN A 887 -8.83 -12.41 -9.73
CA ASN A 887 -8.86 -13.79 -9.23
C ASN A 887 -10.19 -14.10 -8.54
N GLN A 888 -10.75 -13.15 -7.78
CA GLN A 888 -12.07 -13.27 -7.17
C GLN A 888 -13.17 -13.44 -8.23
N PHE A 889 -13.14 -12.68 -9.32
CA PHE A 889 -14.07 -12.83 -10.44
C PHE A 889 -13.97 -14.22 -11.08
N ARG A 890 -12.76 -14.71 -11.36
CA ARG A 890 -12.55 -16.04 -11.96
C ARG A 890 -13.06 -17.16 -11.07
N ILE A 891 -12.83 -17.05 -9.76
CA ILE A 891 -13.41 -17.98 -8.78
C ILE A 891 -14.95 -17.95 -8.87
N LEU A 892 -15.55 -16.75 -8.93
CA LEU A 892 -17.00 -16.59 -9.07
C LEU A 892 -17.53 -17.13 -10.41
N ASP A 893 -16.81 -16.95 -11.51
CA ASP A 893 -17.14 -17.51 -12.83
C ASP A 893 -17.15 -19.05 -12.76
N CYS A 894 -16.07 -19.66 -12.26
CA CYS A 894 -15.97 -21.10 -12.02
C CYS A 894 -17.14 -21.64 -11.18
N GLN A 895 -17.41 -21.00 -10.03
CA GLN A 895 -18.54 -21.37 -9.17
C GLN A 895 -19.88 -21.25 -9.89
N THR A 896 -20.08 -20.21 -10.70
CA THR A 896 -21.30 -19.97 -11.46
C THR A 896 -21.49 -21.06 -12.50
N VAL A 897 -20.47 -21.36 -13.30
CA VAL A 897 -20.49 -22.42 -14.31
C VAL A 897 -20.66 -23.81 -13.69
N GLY A 898 -20.09 -24.06 -12.51
CA GLY A 898 -20.34 -25.28 -11.73
C GLY A 898 -21.78 -25.39 -11.22
N LYS A 899 -22.43 -24.26 -10.90
CA LYS A 899 -23.78 -24.22 -10.34
C LYS A 899 -24.91 -24.30 -11.36
N PHE A 900 -24.80 -23.65 -12.53
CA PHE A 900 -25.88 -23.54 -13.54
C PHE A 900 -25.69 -24.47 -14.77
N PRO A 901 -26.37 -25.64 -14.87
CA PRO A 901 -26.07 -26.68 -15.88
C PRO A 901 -26.20 -26.28 -17.34
N GLN A 902 -26.90 -25.18 -17.60
CA GLN A 902 -27.08 -24.61 -18.93
C GLN A 902 -25.85 -23.86 -19.45
N LEU A 903 -24.90 -23.50 -18.58
CA LEU A 903 -23.63 -22.89 -18.97
C LEU A 903 -22.65 -23.94 -19.49
N ASP A 904 -21.87 -23.57 -20.51
CA ASP A 904 -20.83 -24.46 -21.05
C ASP A 904 -19.66 -24.60 -20.08
N ILE A 905 -19.48 -25.80 -19.52
CA ILE A 905 -18.37 -26.14 -18.63
C ILE A 905 -17.01 -25.93 -19.29
N ASN A 906 -16.92 -26.02 -20.63
CA ASN A 906 -15.67 -25.79 -21.33
C ASN A 906 -15.26 -24.32 -21.35
N SER A 907 -16.18 -23.39 -21.06
CA SER A 907 -15.85 -21.97 -21.00
C SER A 907 -14.85 -21.62 -19.89
N ILE A 908 -14.77 -22.45 -18.83
CA ILE A 908 -13.81 -22.29 -17.72
C ILE A 908 -12.66 -23.30 -17.79
N LYS A 909 -12.55 -24.11 -18.86
CA LYS A 909 -11.56 -25.19 -18.95
C LYS A 909 -10.12 -24.66 -18.86
N HIS A 910 -9.87 -23.46 -19.37
CA HIS A 910 -8.55 -22.84 -19.33
C HIS A 910 -8.11 -22.49 -17.89
N PHE A 911 -9.05 -22.24 -16.96
CA PHE A 911 -8.73 -22.01 -15.54
C PHE A 911 -8.17 -23.24 -14.81
N LEU A 912 -8.34 -24.45 -15.35
CA LEU A 912 -7.63 -25.65 -14.87
C LEU A 912 -6.10 -25.53 -15.01
N GLN A 913 -5.64 -24.63 -15.87
CA GLN A 913 -4.22 -24.34 -16.11
C GLN A 913 -3.76 -23.07 -15.38
N SER A 914 -4.63 -22.47 -14.57
CA SER A 914 -4.30 -21.27 -13.79
C SER A 914 -3.13 -21.54 -12.85
N VAL A 915 -2.22 -20.57 -12.79
CA VAL A 915 -1.10 -20.55 -11.84
C VAL A 915 -1.59 -20.17 -10.45
N ASN A 916 -2.62 -19.33 -10.36
CA ASN A 916 -3.31 -19.07 -9.12
C ASN A 916 -4.06 -20.33 -8.69
N THR A 917 -3.65 -20.88 -7.54
CA THR A 917 -4.15 -22.14 -7.00
C THR A 917 -5.64 -22.08 -6.66
N ASP A 918 -6.15 -20.98 -6.13
CA ASP A 918 -7.55 -20.87 -5.70
C ASP A 918 -8.51 -20.81 -6.91
N VAL A 919 -8.10 -20.13 -7.99
CA VAL A 919 -8.82 -20.14 -9.28
C VAL A 919 -8.88 -21.55 -9.88
N ARG A 920 -7.74 -22.27 -9.84
CA ARG A 920 -7.64 -23.64 -10.33
C ARG A 920 -8.53 -24.59 -9.54
N GLU A 921 -8.45 -24.57 -8.21
CA GLU A 921 -9.28 -25.36 -7.32
C GLU A 921 -10.78 -25.08 -7.53
N ALA A 922 -11.16 -23.81 -7.75
CA ALA A 922 -12.54 -23.45 -8.08
C ALA A 922 -13.01 -24.05 -9.41
N ALA A 923 -12.14 -24.09 -10.43
CA ALA A 923 -12.42 -24.74 -11.70
C ALA A 923 -12.56 -26.26 -11.54
N GLU A 924 -11.61 -26.90 -10.85
CA GLU A 924 -11.65 -28.33 -10.54
C GLU A 924 -12.94 -28.70 -9.80
N ALA A 925 -13.31 -27.94 -8.77
CA ALA A 925 -14.55 -28.12 -8.02
C ALA A 925 -15.80 -28.01 -8.94
N ALA A 926 -15.79 -27.09 -9.90
CA ALA A 926 -16.87 -26.97 -10.88
C ALA A 926 -16.98 -28.22 -11.77
N PHE A 927 -15.86 -28.75 -12.28
CA PHE A 927 -15.86 -30.00 -13.07
C PHE A 927 -16.29 -31.22 -12.24
N VAL A 928 -15.79 -31.34 -11.01
CA VAL A 928 -16.20 -32.41 -10.07
C VAL A 928 -17.70 -32.35 -9.80
N SER A 929 -18.23 -31.16 -9.49
CA SER A 929 -19.66 -30.97 -9.23
C SER A 929 -20.56 -31.32 -10.43
N ARG A 930 -20.01 -31.20 -11.64
CA ARG A 930 -20.66 -31.55 -12.92
C ARG A 930 -20.49 -33.03 -13.29
N GLY A 931 -19.64 -33.77 -12.59
CA GLY A 931 -19.27 -35.14 -12.95
C GLY A 931 -18.55 -35.24 -14.30
N VAL A 932 -17.89 -34.16 -14.73
CA VAL A 932 -17.14 -34.11 -15.99
C VAL A 932 -15.67 -34.37 -15.67
N PRO A 933 -15.05 -35.40 -16.28
CA PRO A 933 -13.62 -35.64 -16.07
C PRO A 933 -12.79 -34.51 -16.67
N PHE A 934 -11.71 -34.16 -15.99
CA PHE A 934 -10.71 -33.21 -16.47
C PHE A 934 -9.31 -33.80 -16.30
N GLU A 935 -8.34 -33.21 -16.98
CA GLU A 935 -6.94 -33.58 -16.84
C GLU A 935 -6.36 -32.86 -15.62
N GLU A 936 -5.81 -33.62 -14.67
CA GLU A 936 -5.12 -33.03 -13.53
C GLU A 936 -3.81 -32.38 -13.99
N HIS A 937 -3.70 -31.09 -13.69
CA HIS A 937 -2.49 -30.33 -13.91
C HIS A 937 -1.65 -30.32 -12.64
N HIS A 938 -0.33 -30.48 -12.79
CA HIS A 938 0.58 -30.52 -11.65
C HIS A 938 1.57 -29.36 -11.72
N PRO A 939 1.65 -28.51 -10.68
CA PRO A 939 2.67 -27.47 -10.61
C PRO A 939 4.07 -28.07 -10.47
N ILE A 940 5.07 -27.52 -11.16
CA ILE A 940 6.47 -27.98 -11.03
C ILE A 940 7.18 -27.17 -9.94
N GLU A 941 7.00 -27.60 -8.70
CA GLU A 941 7.59 -26.94 -7.53
C GLU A 941 9.07 -27.27 -7.33
N TRP A 942 9.78 -26.43 -6.57
CA TRP A 942 11.18 -26.62 -6.18
C TRP A 942 11.51 -28.03 -5.63
N PRO A 943 10.65 -28.66 -4.78
CA PRO A 943 10.90 -30.02 -4.30
C PRO A 943 10.99 -31.08 -5.42
N ILE A 944 10.28 -30.90 -6.54
CA ILE A 944 10.38 -31.80 -7.71
C ILE A 944 11.76 -31.65 -8.37
N ILE A 945 12.29 -30.43 -8.41
CA ILE A 945 13.64 -30.14 -8.91
C ILE A 945 14.68 -30.83 -8.02
N TRP A 946 14.58 -30.67 -6.70
CA TRP A 946 15.51 -31.29 -5.75
C TRP A 946 15.45 -32.81 -5.76
N LYS A 947 14.26 -33.40 -5.89
CA LYS A 947 14.10 -34.84 -6.10
C LYS A 947 14.83 -35.29 -7.36
N THR A 948 14.67 -34.57 -8.47
CA THR A 948 15.33 -34.85 -9.75
C THR A 948 16.86 -34.78 -9.64
N LEU A 949 17.38 -33.82 -8.87
CA LEU A 949 18.81 -33.68 -8.57
C LEU A 949 19.33 -34.84 -7.73
N SER A 950 18.61 -35.19 -6.65
CA SER A 950 18.94 -36.31 -5.76
C SER A 950 18.99 -37.64 -6.51
N GLU A 951 17.98 -37.94 -7.33
CA GLU A 951 17.93 -39.12 -8.20
C GLU A 951 19.06 -39.17 -9.24
N SER A 952 19.63 -38.00 -9.58
CA SER A 952 20.79 -37.88 -10.46
C SER A 952 22.13 -37.99 -9.72
N GLY A 953 22.10 -38.22 -8.40
CA GLY A 953 23.28 -38.38 -7.55
C GLY A 953 24.11 -37.09 -7.45
N LEU A 954 23.43 -35.95 -7.43
CA LEU A 954 23.99 -34.62 -7.19
C LEU A 954 23.61 -34.12 -5.80
N ASP A 955 24.57 -33.48 -5.14
CA ASP A 955 24.32 -32.71 -3.93
C ASP A 955 24.30 -31.22 -4.26
N MET A 956 23.33 -30.48 -3.69
CA MET A 956 22.98 -29.12 -4.12
C MET A 956 23.98 -28.05 -3.64
N GLN A 957 24.83 -28.36 -2.66
CA GLN A 957 25.88 -27.44 -2.20
C GLN A 957 27.10 -27.39 -3.14
N ILE A 958 27.10 -28.19 -4.20
CA ILE A 958 28.20 -28.22 -5.16
C ILE A 958 27.96 -27.12 -6.20
N GLY A 959 28.51 -25.93 -5.97
CA GLY A 959 28.84 -25.01 -7.06
C GLY A 959 29.71 -25.73 -8.12
N PRO A 960 29.81 -25.22 -9.35
CA PRO A 960 30.52 -25.91 -10.44
C PRO A 960 31.88 -26.45 -9.97
N SER A 961 32.01 -27.78 -9.88
CA SER A 961 33.23 -28.41 -9.36
C SER A 961 34.28 -28.50 -10.46
N GLU A 962 35.56 -28.52 -10.09
CA GLU A 962 36.67 -28.74 -11.03
C GLU A 962 36.67 -30.15 -11.68
N THR A 963 35.77 -31.06 -11.27
CA THR A 963 35.72 -32.42 -11.81
C THR A 963 34.74 -32.57 -12.98
N ALA A 964 35.23 -33.10 -14.10
CA ALA A 964 34.42 -33.37 -15.30
C ALA A 964 33.19 -34.26 -15.03
N THR A 965 33.27 -35.15 -14.04
CA THR A 965 32.17 -36.07 -13.66
C THR A 965 30.99 -35.34 -13.03
N ALA A 966 31.24 -34.32 -12.18
CA ALA A 966 30.16 -33.54 -11.58
C ALA A 966 29.47 -32.64 -12.60
N ASN A 967 30.25 -32.01 -13.50
CA ASN A 967 29.70 -31.17 -14.57
C ASN A 967 28.82 -31.98 -15.53
N LYS A 968 29.20 -33.23 -15.84
CA LYS A 968 28.36 -34.13 -16.64
C LYS A 968 27.05 -34.48 -15.94
N LYS A 969 27.10 -34.82 -14.65
CA LYS A 969 25.88 -35.09 -13.86
C LYS A 969 24.97 -33.87 -13.80
N MET A 970 25.53 -32.67 -13.63
CA MET A 970 24.78 -31.40 -13.61
C MET A 970 24.08 -31.16 -14.95
N ALA A 971 24.77 -31.36 -16.07
CA ALA A 971 24.18 -31.27 -17.41
C ALA A 971 23.04 -32.31 -17.62
N ASP A 972 23.26 -33.56 -17.21
CA ASP A 972 22.23 -34.61 -17.27
C ASP A 972 21.00 -34.26 -16.43
N ALA A 973 21.19 -33.65 -15.26
CA ALA A 973 20.11 -33.17 -14.40
C ALA A 973 19.37 -31.97 -15.01
N SER A 974 20.08 -30.99 -15.57
CA SER A 974 19.46 -29.85 -16.27
C SER A 974 18.63 -30.31 -17.47
N ILE A 975 19.04 -31.36 -18.20
CA ILE A 975 18.20 -31.98 -19.24
C ILE A 975 16.91 -32.55 -18.63
N LYS A 976 17.00 -33.30 -17.53
CA LYS A 976 15.82 -33.88 -16.87
C LYS A 976 14.87 -32.79 -16.38
N ILE A 977 15.40 -31.74 -15.76
CA ILE A 977 14.64 -30.59 -15.26
C ILE A 977 13.95 -29.85 -16.42
N ALA A 978 14.66 -29.58 -17.51
CA ALA A 978 14.07 -28.99 -18.71
C ALA A 978 12.93 -29.85 -19.28
N LYS A 979 13.07 -31.19 -19.25
CA LYS A 979 12.03 -32.12 -19.71
C LYS A 979 10.78 -32.13 -18.83
N LEU A 980 10.85 -31.73 -17.56
CA LEU A 980 9.65 -31.62 -16.71
C LEU A 980 8.66 -30.61 -17.33
N MET A 981 9.18 -29.51 -17.87
CA MET A 981 8.35 -28.46 -18.50
C MET A 981 7.73 -28.86 -19.85
N LEU A 982 8.17 -29.98 -20.44
CA LEU A 982 7.61 -30.50 -21.69
C LEU A 982 6.32 -31.30 -21.49
N ALA A 983 5.94 -31.67 -20.26
CA ALA A 983 4.67 -32.36 -20.04
C ALA A 983 3.48 -31.45 -20.40
N ASP A 984 2.45 -32.01 -21.04
CA ASP A 984 1.24 -31.24 -21.40
C ASP A 984 0.49 -30.76 -20.16
N ASN A 985 0.55 -31.51 -19.07
CA ASN A 985 -0.09 -31.19 -17.80
C ASN A 985 0.79 -30.38 -16.83
N ALA A 986 2.02 -30.01 -17.21
CA ALA A 986 2.90 -29.19 -16.39
C ALA A 986 2.48 -27.72 -16.39
N ILE A 987 2.07 -27.24 -15.21
CA ILE A 987 1.79 -25.83 -14.91
C ILE A 987 2.85 -25.31 -13.91
N CYS A 988 2.90 -23.99 -13.67
CA CYS A 988 3.88 -23.34 -12.78
C CYS A 988 5.33 -23.85 -12.99
N PHE A 989 5.96 -23.43 -14.09
CA PHE A 989 7.32 -23.84 -14.46
C PHE A 989 8.38 -22.77 -14.08
N GLY A 990 8.06 -21.89 -13.13
CA GLY A 990 8.99 -20.91 -12.58
C GLY A 990 10.23 -21.56 -11.97
N PRO A 991 10.10 -22.53 -11.04
CA PRO A 991 11.24 -23.22 -10.44
C PRO A 991 12.19 -23.92 -11.43
N PRO A 992 11.74 -24.77 -12.38
CA PRO A 992 12.64 -25.37 -13.38
C PRO A 992 13.28 -24.32 -14.30
N ALA A 993 12.57 -23.25 -14.66
CA ALA A 993 13.13 -22.16 -15.45
C ALA A 993 14.19 -21.37 -14.68
N ALA A 994 13.92 -21.03 -13.41
CA ALA A 994 14.86 -20.37 -12.52
C ALA A 994 16.13 -21.21 -12.29
N TRP A 995 15.99 -22.54 -12.16
CA TRP A 995 17.15 -23.45 -12.11
C TRP A 995 18.01 -23.34 -13.38
N LEU A 996 17.39 -23.41 -14.56
CA LEU A 996 18.11 -23.31 -15.83
C LEU A 996 18.75 -21.93 -16.01
N TRP A 997 18.10 -20.87 -15.54
CA TRP A 997 18.67 -19.52 -15.51
C TRP A 997 19.97 -19.45 -14.68
N GLN A 998 20.01 -20.10 -13.50
CA GLN A 998 21.22 -20.14 -12.66
C GLN A 998 22.30 -21.09 -13.18
N HIS A 999 21.90 -22.15 -13.89
CA HIS A 999 22.80 -23.23 -14.34
C HIS A 999 22.71 -23.45 -15.85
N PRO A 1000 23.15 -22.48 -16.68
CA PRO A 1000 23.09 -22.62 -18.12
C PRO A 1000 23.98 -23.76 -18.62
N SER A 1001 23.45 -24.60 -19.50
CA SER A 1001 24.22 -25.69 -20.12
C SER A 1001 23.85 -25.90 -21.59
N LYS A 1002 24.86 -26.26 -22.38
CA LYS A 1002 24.67 -26.57 -23.81
C LYS A 1002 23.70 -27.74 -24.00
N GLU A 1003 23.78 -28.71 -23.09
CA GLU A 1003 23.01 -29.94 -23.11
C GLU A 1003 21.52 -29.70 -22.85
N ALA A 1004 21.17 -28.71 -22.01
CA ALA A 1004 19.79 -28.34 -21.73
C ALA A 1004 19.20 -27.35 -22.75
N ALA A 1005 20.03 -26.58 -23.47
CA ALA A 1005 19.59 -25.55 -24.41
C ALA A 1005 18.62 -26.06 -25.49
N GLU A 1006 18.84 -27.27 -26.02
CA GLU A 1006 17.95 -27.89 -27.01
C GLU A 1006 16.55 -28.17 -26.44
N VAL A 1007 16.49 -28.67 -25.21
CA VAL A 1007 15.23 -28.99 -24.54
C VAL A 1007 14.52 -27.69 -24.11
N LEU A 1008 15.26 -26.72 -23.58
CA LEU A 1008 14.73 -25.40 -23.23
C LEU A 1008 14.11 -24.70 -24.46
N ALA A 1009 14.78 -24.75 -25.61
CA ALA A 1009 14.25 -24.23 -26.86
C ALA A 1009 12.91 -24.90 -27.24
N GLN A 1010 12.81 -26.23 -27.12
CA GLN A 1010 11.56 -26.96 -27.34
C GLN A 1010 10.46 -26.56 -26.34
N VAL A 1011 10.81 -26.35 -25.07
CA VAL A 1011 9.88 -25.88 -24.04
C VAL A 1011 9.35 -24.51 -24.40
N VAL A 1012 10.22 -23.55 -24.71
CA VAL A 1012 9.85 -22.19 -25.11
C VAL A 1012 8.94 -22.24 -26.34
N GLU A 1013 9.30 -22.97 -27.40
CA GLU A 1013 8.43 -23.09 -28.58
C GLU A 1013 7.05 -23.66 -28.27
N LYS A 1014 6.99 -24.68 -27.40
CA LYS A 1014 5.73 -25.29 -27.00
C LYS A 1014 4.89 -24.33 -26.18
N LYS A 1015 5.49 -23.68 -25.18
CA LYS A 1015 4.80 -22.78 -24.26
C LYS A 1015 4.38 -21.49 -24.95
N LEU A 1016 5.16 -20.95 -25.89
CA LEU A 1016 4.77 -19.81 -26.74
C LEU A 1016 3.51 -20.09 -27.56
N LYS A 1017 3.40 -21.29 -28.14
CA LYS A 1017 2.19 -21.70 -28.89
C LYS A 1017 0.95 -21.85 -28.00
N ALA A 1018 1.17 -22.06 -26.71
CA ALA A 1018 0.14 -22.25 -25.70
C ALA A 1018 -0.03 -21.04 -24.80
N VAL A 1019 0.66 -19.91 -25.07
CA VAL A 1019 0.43 -18.66 -24.35
C VAL A 1019 -1.05 -18.34 -24.54
N PRO A 1020 -1.85 -18.28 -23.46
CA PRO A 1020 -3.24 -17.89 -23.59
C PRO A 1020 -3.30 -16.53 -24.27
N ALA A 1021 -4.38 -16.27 -25.02
CA ALA A 1021 -4.70 -14.89 -25.35
C ALA A 1021 -4.89 -14.17 -24.01
N ILE A 1022 -3.86 -13.46 -23.56
CA ILE A 1022 -3.87 -12.71 -22.31
C ILE A 1022 -5.07 -11.77 -22.42
N GLU A 1023 -6.05 -11.95 -21.53
CA GLU A 1023 -7.23 -11.09 -21.52
C GLU A 1023 -6.77 -9.65 -21.19
N SER A 1024 -7.45 -8.65 -21.73
CA SER A 1024 -7.07 -7.25 -21.52
C SER A 1024 -6.99 -6.93 -20.03
N GLY A 1025 -5.81 -6.52 -19.55
CA GLY A 1025 -5.54 -6.21 -18.14
C GLY A 1025 -4.77 -7.28 -17.34
N GLU A 1026 -4.41 -8.42 -17.94
CA GLU A 1026 -3.52 -9.41 -17.32
C GLU A 1026 -2.04 -9.11 -17.61
N TYR A 1027 -1.17 -9.21 -16.60
CA TYR A 1027 0.27 -9.30 -16.80
C TYR A 1027 0.68 -10.71 -17.19
N LEU A 1028 1.72 -10.84 -18.02
CA LEU A 1028 2.35 -12.13 -18.29
C LEU A 1028 2.72 -12.84 -16.97
N PRO A 1029 2.29 -14.10 -16.76
CA PRO A 1029 2.59 -14.83 -15.52
C PRO A 1029 4.09 -14.89 -15.24
N SER A 1030 4.48 -14.80 -13.96
CA SER A 1030 5.87 -14.71 -13.52
C SER A 1030 6.73 -15.89 -14.02
N GLU A 1031 6.15 -17.06 -14.28
CA GLU A 1031 6.89 -18.21 -14.79
C GLU A 1031 7.36 -18.03 -16.23
N TYR A 1032 6.60 -17.30 -17.05
CA TYR A 1032 7.05 -16.93 -18.38
C TYR A 1032 8.20 -15.93 -18.30
N THR A 1033 8.21 -15.03 -17.33
CA THR A 1033 9.36 -14.16 -17.05
C THR A 1033 10.60 -14.99 -16.73
N TRP A 1034 10.50 -15.97 -15.84
CA TRP A 1034 11.61 -16.89 -15.55
C TRP A 1034 12.04 -17.72 -16.76
N LEU A 1035 11.10 -18.18 -17.57
CA LEU A 1035 11.38 -18.92 -18.79
C LEU A 1035 12.15 -18.06 -19.82
N MET A 1036 11.77 -16.79 -19.97
CA MET A 1036 12.47 -15.83 -20.83
C MET A 1036 13.86 -15.51 -20.30
N ARG A 1037 14.03 -15.31 -18.99
CA ARG A 1037 15.36 -15.14 -18.37
C ARG A 1037 16.26 -16.35 -18.62
N ALA A 1038 15.72 -17.57 -18.44
CA ALA A 1038 16.47 -18.79 -18.72
C ALA A 1038 16.89 -18.87 -20.19
N LEU A 1039 16.02 -18.47 -21.13
CA LEU A 1039 16.34 -18.42 -22.56
C LEU A 1039 17.48 -17.43 -22.84
N VAL A 1040 17.46 -16.23 -22.25
CA VAL A 1040 18.52 -15.22 -22.41
C VAL A 1040 19.86 -15.73 -21.87
N LYS A 1041 19.90 -16.39 -20.71
CA LYS A 1041 21.14 -17.01 -20.21
C LYS A 1041 21.70 -18.10 -21.10
N HIS A 1042 20.85 -18.75 -21.91
CA HIS A 1042 21.25 -19.76 -22.88
C HIS A 1042 21.46 -19.21 -24.29
N ALA A 1043 21.41 -17.89 -24.48
CA ALA A 1043 21.42 -17.25 -25.79
C ALA A 1043 22.70 -17.50 -26.60
N SER A 1044 23.81 -17.88 -25.95
CA SER A 1044 25.05 -18.29 -26.63
C SER A 1044 24.96 -19.66 -27.33
N TYR A 1045 23.86 -20.40 -27.13
CA TYR A 1045 23.62 -21.70 -27.75
C TYR A 1045 22.62 -21.57 -28.91
N PRO A 1046 22.95 -22.06 -30.13
CA PRO A 1046 22.16 -21.79 -31.34
C PRO A 1046 20.65 -22.07 -31.27
N PRO A 1047 20.16 -23.15 -30.60
CA PRO A 1047 18.72 -23.39 -30.49
C PRO A 1047 17.97 -22.28 -29.75
N CYS A 1048 18.60 -21.62 -28.78
CA CYS A 1048 18.01 -20.55 -27.99
C CYS A 1048 18.14 -19.19 -28.68
N THR A 1049 19.28 -18.92 -29.33
CA THR A 1049 19.52 -17.68 -30.10
C THR A 1049 18.40 -17.42 -31.11
N ALA A 1050 18.01 -18.44 -31.88
CA ALA A 1050 16.97 -18.31 -32.91
C ALA A 1050 15.56 -18.02 -32.33
N LEU A 1051 15.33 -18.33 -31.06
CA LEU A 1051 14.04 -18.11 -30.41
C LEU A 1051 13.90 -16.72 -29.80
N ILE A 1052 15.01 -16.09 -29.41
CA ILE A 1052 14.99 -14.75 -28.82
C ILE A 1052 14.38 -13.74 -29.80
N SER A 1053 14.84 -13.71 -31.06
CA SER A 1053 14.25 -12.83 -32.08
C SER A 1053 12.75 -13.10 -32.29
N ARG A 1054 12.31 -14.36 -32.19
CA ARG A 1054 10.89 -14.72 -32.32
C ARG A 1054 10.05 -14.26 -31.13
N CYS A 1055 10.61 -14.32 -29.92
CA CYS A 1055 9.94 -13.84 -28.70
C CYS A 1055 9.85 -12.31 -28.69
N LEU A 1056 10.92 -11.62 -29.11
CA LEU A 1056 10.93 -10.16 -29.27
C LEU A 1056 9.89 -9.68 -30.30
N ALA A 1057 9.70 -10.44 -31.38
CA ALA A 1057 8.71 -10.18 -32.42
C ALA A 1057 7.32 -10.77 -32.16
N HIS A 1058 7.05 -11.28 -30.95
CA HIS A 1058 5.77 -11.91 -30.64
C HIS A 1058 4.62 -10.87 -30.58
N GLU A 1059 3.41 -11.27 -30.98
CA GLU A 1059 2.24 -10.38 -30.99
C GLU A 1059 1.89 -9.87 -29.58
N ASN A 1060 2.01 -10.74 -28.58
CA ASN A 1060 1.96 -10.36 -27.18
C ASN A 1060 3.27 -9.66 -26.75
N ARG A 1061 3.18 -8.36 -26.46
CA ARG A 1061 4.33 -7.48 -26.18
C ARG A 1061 5.01 -7.79 -24.85
N ASP A 1062 4.31 -8.39 -23.89
CA ASP A 1062 4.85 -8.73 -22.56
C ASP A 1062 5.90 -9.83 -22.61
N ILE A 1063 5.80 -10.73 -23.59
CA ILE A 1063 6.83 -11.76 -23.83
C ILE A 1063 8.16 -11.11 -24.19
N GLY A 1064 8.10 -10.07 -25.03
CA GLY A 1064 9.25 -9.23 -25.33
C GLY A 1064 9.77 -8.51 -24.08
N GLY A 1065 8.87 -7.91 -23.30
CA GLY A 1065 9.21 -7.23 -22.04
C GLY A 1065 9.91 -8.14 -21.02
N ALA A 1066 9.42 -9.37 -20.87
CA ALA A 1066 9.99 -10.37 -19.98
C ALA A 1066 11.43 -10.76 -20.33
N LEU A 1067 11.80 -10.80 -21.61
CA LEU A 1067 13.20 -10.99 -22.04
C LEU A 1067 14.10 -9.84 -21.59
N LEU A 1068 13.56 -8.63 -21.50
CA LEU A 1068 14.31 -7.44 -21.09
C LEU A 1068 14.55 -7.40 -19.56
N SER A 1069 13.93 -8.30 -18.80
CA SER A 1069 14.09 -8.36 -17.34
C SER A 1069 15.46 -8.89 -16.84
N ASP A 1070 16.31 -9.43 -17.74
CA ASP A 1070 17.71 -9.85 -17.46
C ASP A 1070 18.64 -9.27 -18.53
N PHE A 1071 18.56 -7.95 -18.68
CA PHE A 1071 19.19 -7.18 -19.75
C PHE A 1071 20.72 -7.33 -19.81
N ASP A 1072 21.38 -7.45 -18.66
CA ASP A 1072 22.84 -7.59 -18.56
C ASP A 1072 23.38 -8.87 -19.22
N SER A 1073 22.51 -9.86 -19.42
CA SER A 1073 22.84 -11.16 -19.99
C SER A 1073 22.56 -11.26 -21.50
N MET A 1074 21.99 -10.21 -22.09
CA MET A 1074 21.56 -10.20 -23.49
C MET A 1074 22.77 -10.14 -24.44
N PRO A 1075 22.88 -11.06 -25.43
CA PRO A 1075 23.98 -11.00 -26.40
C PRO A 1075 23.94 -9.75 -27.27
N ILE A 1076 25.12 -9.17 -27.50
CA ILE A 1076 25.32 -7.94 -28.28
C ILE A 1076 24.82 -8.09 -29.73
N GLU A 1077 24.80 -9.30 -30.28
CA GLU A 1077 24.28 -9.59 -31.63
C GLU A 1077 22.81 -9.23 -31.82
N PHE A 1078 22.03 -9.11 -30.74
CA PHE A 1078 20.63 -8.65 -30.78
C PHE A 1078 20.49 -7.13 -30.74
N ALA A 1079 21.57 -6.36 -30.63
CA ALA A 1079 21.53 -4.90 -30.56
C ALA A 1079 20.69 -4.23 -31.68
N PRO A 1080 20.77 -4.66 -32.96
CA PRO A 1080 19.95 -4.05 -34.01
C PRO A 1080 18.45 -4.27 -33.77
N GLU A 1081 18.06 -5.46 -33.30
CA GLU A 1081 16.66 -5.81 -33.04
C GLU A 1081 16.12 -5.06 -31.82
N LEU A 1082 16.93 -4.97 -30.74
CA LEU A 1082 16.57 -4.23 -29.54
C LEU A 1082 16.44 -2.72 -29.80
N LEU A 1083 17.39 -2.12 -30.51
CA LEU A 1083 17.32 -0.70 -30.85
C LEU A 1083 16.12 -0.38 -31.76
N LYS A 1084 15.76 -1.30 -32.66
CA LYS A 1084 14.53 -1.18 -33.45
C LYS A 1084 13.28 -1.26 -32.58
N ILE A 1085 13.24 -2.15 -31.59
CA ILE A 1085 12.13 -2.24 -30.63
C ILE A 1085 12.01 -0.95 -29.80
N ALA A 1086 13.13 -0.36 -29.37
CA ALA A 1086 13.11 0.91 -28.65
C ALA A 1086 12.62 2.10 -29.51
N GLU A 1087 12.79 2.06 -30.83
CA GLU A 1087 12.19 3.03 -31.76
C GLU A 1087 10.66 2.84 -31.88
N GLU A 1088 10.19 1.60 -31.83
CA GLU A 1088 8.78 1.24 -32.04
C GLU A 1088 7.93 1.24 -30.76
N ARG A 1089 8.55 1.30 -29.58
CA ARG A 1089 7.88 1.20 -28.27
C ARG A 1089 8.31 2.32 -27.33
N ASP A 1090 7.44 2.72 -26.43
CA ASP A 1090 7.67 3.76 -25.40
C ASP A 1090 7.96 3.15 -24.00
N GLY A 1091 8.13 4.01 -23.00
CA GLY A 1091 8.34 3.70 -21.58
C GLY A 1091 9.47 2.76 -21.16
N TRP A 1092 9.19 1.87 -20.20
CA TRP A 1092 10.19 1.10 -19.45
C TRP A 1092 11.07 0.20 -20.36
N GLN A 1093 10.49 -0.35 -21.43
CA GLN A 1093 11.22 -1.21 -22.37
C GLN A 1093 12.26 -0.39 -23.15
N ARG A 1094 11.86 0.78 -23.67
CA ARG A 1094 12.75 1.73 -24.35
C ARG A 1094 13.86 2.21 -23.42
N TYR A 1095 13.50 2.60 -22.20
CA TYR A 1095 14.47 3.01 -21.16
C TYR A 1095 15.52 1.93 -20.89
N SER A 1096 15.08 0.68 -20.69
CA SER A 1096 15.97 -0.44 -20.38
C SER A 1096 16.93 -0.76 -21.54
N ILE A 1097 16.43 -0.75 -22.78
CA ILE A 1097 17.25 -0.90 -23.99
C ILE A 1097 18.27 0.23 -24.10
N ALA A 1098 17.85 1.47 -23.84
CA ALA A 1098 18.71 2.65 -23.93
C ALA A 1098 19.85 2.60 -22.90
N LYS A 1099 19.54 2.24 -21.65
CA LYS A 1099 20.52 2.10 -20.56
C LYS A 1099 21.56 1.02 -20.88
N TRP A 1100 21.13 -0.14 -21.37
CA TRP A 1100 22.04 -1.20 -21.79
C TRP A 1100 22.92 -0.80 -22.98
N ALA A 1101 22.35 -0.15 -24.00
CA ALA A 1101 23.11 0.32 -25.16
C ALA A 1101 24.15 1.38 -24.76
N ILE A 1102 23.82 2.27 -23.81
CA ILE A 1102 24.75 3.25 -23.24
C ILE A 1102 25.87 2.56 -22.46
N ALA A 1103 25.55 1.53 -21.66
CA ALA A 1103 26.55 0.77 -20.91
C ALA A 1103 27.55 0.03 -21.81
N ASN A 1104 27.10 -0.36 -23.02
CA ASN A 1104 27.89 -1.11 -24.00
C ASN A 1104 28.35 -0.28 -25.21
N LYS A 1105 28.21 1.06 -25.17
CA LYS A 1105 28.43 1.96 -26.31
C LYS A 1105 29.83 1.91 -26.94
N ASP A 1106 30.82 1.44 -26.18
CA ASP A 1106 32.22 1.37 -26.63
C ASP A 1106 32.49 0.12 -27.50
N LEU A 1107 31.53 -0.80 -27.63
CA LEU A 1107 31.61 -1.98 -28.49
C LEU A 1107 31.27 -1.64 -29.95
N ALA A 1108 32.06 -2.16 -30.89
CA ALA A 1108 31.93 -1.84 -32.31
C ALA A 1108 30.57 -2.28 -32.88
N GLU A 1109 30.06 -3.41 -32.39
CA GLU A 1109 28.79 -4.01 -32.76
C GLU A 1109 27.60 -3.13 -32.36
N ILE A 1110 27.67 -2.42 -31.21
CA ILE A 1110 26.64 -1.45 -30.79
C ILE A 1110 26.68 -0.22 -31.71
N ALA A 1111 27.88 0.29 -32.03
CA ALA A 1111 28.02 1.41 -32.95
C ALA A 1111 27.50 1.08 -34.36
N GLU A 1112 27.72 -0.15 -34.83
CA GLU A 1112 27.17 -0.64 -36.10
C GLU A 1112 25.65 -0.81 -36.03
N ALA A 1113 25.11 -1.34 -34.93
CA ALA A 1113 23.67 -1.46 -34.72
C ALA A 1113 22.96 -0.10 -34.67
N MET A 1114 23.52 0.87 -33.95
CA MET A 1114 23.06 2.27 -33.91
C MET A 1114 23.07 2.90 -35.30
N LYS A 1115 24.13 2.67 -36.07
CA LYS A 1115 24.23 3.15 -37.46
C LYS A 1115 23.19 2.49 -38.37
N ALA A 1116 22.94 1.19 -38.20
CA ALA A 1116 21.98 0.44 -39.01
C ALA A 1116 20.52 0.81 -38.70
N THR A 1117 20.23 1.17 -37.45
CA THR A 1117 18.89 1.55 -36.98
C THR A 1117 18.63 3.06 -37.04
N GLY A 1118 19.66 3.89 -37.24
CA GLY A 1118 19.55 5.35 -37.24
C GLY A 1118 19.48 5.97 -35.84
N VAL A 1119 19.67 5.18 -34.79
CA VAL A 1119 19.66 5.66 -33.40
C VAL A 1119 20.95 6.42 -33.11
N THR A 1120 20.84 7.68 -32.66
CA THR A 1120 22.01 8.50 -32.30
C THR A 1120 22.29 8.45 -30.79
N ALA A 1121 23.51 8.79 -30.37
CA ALA A 1121 23.84 8.91 -28.95
C ALA A 1121 22.98 9.96 -28.22
N LYS A 1122 22.54 11.02 -28.93
CA LYS A 1122 21.60 12.01 -28.40
C LYS A 1122 20.23 11.39 -28.17
N LYS A 1123 19.77 10.56 -29.11
CA LYS A 1123 18.47 9.85 -29.04
C LYS A 1123 18.45 8.78 -27.94
N LEU A 1124 19.54 8.03 -27.76
CA LEU A 1124 19.69 7.13 -26.61
C LEU A 1124 19.60 7.87 -25.28
N LYS A 1125 20.21 9.06 -25.18
CA LYS A 1125 20.17 9.86 -23.96
C LYS A 1125 18.77 10.41 -23.66
N SER A 1126 18.01 10.80 -24.69
CA SER A 1126 16.61 11.23 -24.53
C SER A 1126 15.66 10.10 -24.16
N TRP A 1127 16.04 8.84 -24.40
CA TRP A 1127 15.26 7.68 -23.96
C TRP A 1127 15.55 7.27 -22.50
N THR A 1128 16.56 7.86 -21.88
CA THR A 1128 16.94 7.63 -20.48
C THR A 1128 16.61 8.78 -19.53
N SER A 1129 16.22 9.92 -20.11
CA SER A 1129 15.65 11.09 -19.43
C SER A 1129 14.15 10.95 -19.47
#